data_AF-A0A835AZQ1-F1
#
_entry.id   AF-A0A835AZQ1-F1
#
_cell.length_a   1.000
_cell.length_b   1.000
_cell.length_c   1.000
_cell.angle_alpha   90.00
_cell.angle_beta   90.00
_cell.angle_gamma   90.00
#
_symmetry.space_group_name_H-M   'P 1'
#
loop_
_entity.id
_entity.type
_entity.pdbx_description
1 polymer ?
#
loop_
_entity_poly.entity_id
_entity_poly.type
_entity_poly.pdbx_seq_one_letter_code
_entity_poly.pdbx_strand_id
1 'polypeptide(L)'
;MANISESFQLELPYEIDSEDLESLSHLPDPETQDEPLLCQASEKVNPKQQSQDESEQLKITNEELKDKLVIMAEECNRLSEIIVAKDVEIASLSEEWEAAIFDLTSFLTDGCRSLDDAYQNIDNMISSFPHSSSSVSEHVEKAMKVSIEKDKMIFKLQIELQAAQKIGREVKEKLHILRGATLAITEAQQLDNEESSQEELQLVGLLRQKDGIIQELKNNLKAEKCRYAEIVAEHSCNDLIPPDSSIDMIEERPHDESQPTVSQANPDYQSKLDSVIHLVEDKSNKVLNLFSNFEAAQETMEEAELMLSALLKANEELKLERDDCRQAMGLLLSEKTFLISELKELEKSTSYTSQRYDKLHQQIDDCVLEMANLAATMRGSFDQVQRVSTVELFALCSEIITFGRDLKRYIRESRSCMVNMVSLIEEKGSSTEQFKHLNADTSGSACQQVELRSCQCGSSKPDFSQSDNSTDYASLRKEFDRKSNIAEGLSFDLKLLQESTSNAKDMKDKADEISTALSKVQRELDIKTNAMENMLKKQKALEEELAENCAVITTLRSELEQSQILSSALLRENKDLRVILEEETVKHTEIKVLLEDKINVIEGLESQILLLNRSEVGQLLSDIEELNNSIKLISNDRENLQAEILTLRDRLEMAMALSEENEAAAVEARQTAEISKIYAEEKEEEVKILERSVEELEGTVTVLEEEVCNLKEEVRTYQLHKQSEDQLQAVGDMLSVEKASTCDAAEELCQGKCHIEKLHFQCRRLHQDARKRIERLTLDVKRKDDEIRQYKKHIAELILHSEAQSLLFQEKYHEMEDMVSRQKSQESSSEIVHAKNEKPSGRARRSGSPFRCISSIVQQMNSEKDQEISVARQRIEELEGLVSGKQKEICLLTSRLAAVDTMTHDIIRELLGVKLDMTNYANLLDQEELQKLLIVSQQQIEQSKAKDTELETLREELGQVILERDSLLDDMDQRKTDLLETQLLVEQLEQREQMLETQIEILQLEKDSLQQKIMEMDETMELLIGPNQPDANQRMHHGSSSEFSRRLAQSDMLLSHARHEHSRNHASRSSRTHHGRHR
;
A
#
# COMPACT_ATOMS: atom_id res chain seq x y z
N MET A 1 32.61 13.02 38.45
CA MET A 1 33.81 12.35 39.00
C MET A 1 34.26 11.30 38.00
N ALA A 2 35.57 10.98 37.94
CA ALA A 2 36.16 9.88 37.19
C ALA A 2 35.79 9.77 35.67
N ASN A 3 36.74 10.14 34.81
CA ASN A 3 36.67 9.79 33.39
C ASN A 3 36.82 8.27 33.21
N ILE A 4 36.11 7.69 32.25
CA ILE A 4 36.63 6.56 31.45
C ILE A 4 36.45 6.95 29.99
N SER A 5 37.56 7.10 29.28
CA SER A 5 37.60 7.23 27.82
C SER A 5 38.43 6.07 27.30
N GLU A 6 37.77 5.06 26.75
CA GLU A 6 38.44 4.03 25.96
C GLU A 6 38.26 4.37 24.48
N SER A 7 39.34 4.83 23.87
CA SER A 7 39.45 4.92 22.41
C SER A 7 40.01 3.59 21.92
N PHE A 8 39.28 2.93 21.02
CA PHE A 8 39.81 1.82 20.23
C PHE A 8 39.76 2.17 18.75
N GLN A 9 40.84 1.82 18.05
CA GLN A 9 41.09 2.21 16.68
C GLN A 9 40.34 1.29 15.71
N LEU A 10 39.73 1.87 14.68
CA LEU A 10 39.29 1.13 13.50
C LEU A 10 40.35 1.27 12.41
N GLU A 11 40.92 0.15 11.98
CA GLU A 11 41.81 0.06 10.82
C GLU A 11 40.97 -0.03 9.55
N LEU A 12 41.10 0.94 8.64
CA LEU A 12 40.67 0.77 7.24
C LEU A 12 41.74 0.02 6.45
N PRO A 13 41.31 -0.81 5.48
CA PRO A 13 42.09 -0.94 4.25
C PRO A 13 41.25 -1.01 2.95
N TYR A 14 41.80 -0.41 1.88
CA TYR A 14 41.45 -0.54 0.45
C TYR A 14 40.17 0.09 -0.09
N GLU A 15 40.32 1.34 -0.55
CA GLU A 15 39.73 1.81 -1.81
C GLU A 15 40.54 1.27 -3.01
N ILE A 16 39.92 1.14 -4.18
CA ILE A 16 40.59 0.90 -5.48
C ILE A 16 39.91 1.76 -6.55
N ASP A 17 40.68 2.59 -7.25
CA ASP A 17 40.21 3.51 -8.29
C ASP A 17 39.74 2.79 -9.57
N SER A 18 38.99 3.51 -10.42
CA SER A 18 38.58 3.08 -11.76
C SER A 18 38.84 4.19 -12.78
N GLU A 19 39.60 3.90 -13.83
CA GLU A 19 39.70 4.74 -15.03
C GLU A 19 39.56 3.88 -16.31
N ASP A 20 38.47 4.15 -17.02
CA ASP A 20 38.23 4.17 -18.47
C ASP A 20 39.23 3.60 -19.49
N LEU A 21 38.68 3.13 -20.62
CA LEU A 21 39.15 3.63 -21.92
C LEU A 21 38.13 3.42 -23.07
N GLU A 22 37.75 4.52 -23.73
CA GLU A 22 37.00 4.50 -24.99
C GLU A 22 37.90 4.84 -26.20
N SER A 23 37.63 4.18 -27.34
CA SER A 23 37.73 4.71 -28.73
C SER A 23 38.92 5.57 -29.20
N LEU A 24 39.57 5.19 -30.33
CA LEU A 24 39.60 6.01 -31.58
C LEU A 24 40.38 5.35 -32.76
N SER A 25 40.32 6.01 -33.93
CA SER A 25 40.70 5.51 -35.27
C SER A 25 41.76 6.38 -35.99
N HIS A 26 42.55 5.82 -36.94
CA HIS A 26 42.53 6.17 -38.39
C HIS A 26 43.66 5.52 -39.27
N LEU A 27 43.45 5.58 -40.60
CA LEU A 27 44.30 5.20 -41.76
C LEU A 27 45.68 5.95 -41.86
N PRO A 28 46.71 5.50 -42.65
CA PRO A 28 46.61 5.36 -44.14
C PRO A 28 47.48 4.33 -44.94
N ASP A 29 47.09 4.23 -46.23
CA ASP A 29 47.63 3.68 -47.51
C ASP A 29 49.14 3.82 -47.88
N PRO A 30 49.68 3.28 -49.04
CA PRO A 30 49.23 2.22 -50.01
C PRO A 30 50.36 1.27 -50.58
N GLU A 31 50.06 0.54 -51.68
CA GLU A 31 50.95 -0.16 -52.68
C GLU A 31 51.52 -1.56 -52.33
N THR A 32 51.67 -2.57 -53.23
CA THR A 32 51.14 -2.88 -54.59
C THR A 32 51.28 -4.39 -54.93
N GLN A 33 50.44 -4.91 -55.85
CA GLN A 33 50.56 -6.20 -56.62
C GLN A 33 50.47 -7.54 -55.82
N ASP A 34 49.92 -8.66 -56.31
CA ASP A 34 49.40 -9.06 -57.64
C ASP A 34 48.11 -9.93 -57.55
N GLU A 35 47.35 -10.03 -58.66
CA GLU A 35 46.27 -11.02 -58.91
C GLU A 35 46.84 -12.28 -59.62
N PRO A 36 46.17 -13.47 -59.71
CA PRO A 36 44.70 -13.62 -59.88
C PRO A 36 43.98 -14.85 -59.25
N LEU A 37 42.64 -14.75 -59.19
CA LEU A 37 41.61 -15.80 -59.40
C LEU A 37 41.89 -17.27 -59.00
N LEU A 38 41.17 -17.79 -57.99
CA LEU A 38 40.09 -18.81 -58.19
C LEU A 38 39.38 -19.29 -56.91
N CYS A 39 38.11 -19.67 -57.10
CA CYS A 39 37.26 -20.53 -56.26
C CYS A 39 36.79 -20.06 -54.87
N GLN A 40 35.53 -20.42 -54.59
CA GLN A 40 34.83 -20.21 -53.33
C GLN A 40 35.43 -21.07 -52.21
N ALA A 41 35.62 -20.48 -51.03
CA ALA A 41 35.76 -21.20 -49.76
C ALA A 41 34.72 -20.65 -48.78
N SER A 42 33.81 -21.50 -48.30
CA SER A 42 32.84 -21.13 -47.28
C SER A 42 33.43 -21.34 -45.89
N GLU A 43 33.70 -20.23 -45.20
CA GLU A 43 34.28 -20.25 -43.86
C GLU A 43 33.24 -20.74 -42.84
N LYS A 44 33.37 -21.99 -42.43
CA LYS A 44 32.46 -22.64 -41.48
C LYS A 44 32.84 -22.23 -40.05
N VAL A 45 32.23 -21.14 -39.56
CA VAL A 45 32.17 -20.85 -38.12
C VAL A 45 31.64 -22.10 -37.39
N ASN A 46 32.36 -22.54 -36.35
CA ASN A 46 32.13 -23.83 -35.68
C ASN A 46 31.04 -23.69 -34.59
N PRO A 47 29.81 -24.21 -34.77
CA PRO A 47 28.65 -23.84 -33.94
C PRO A 47 28.63 -24.48 -32.54
N LYS A 48 29.70 -25.17 -32.09
CA LYS A 48 29.88 -25.51 -30.66
C LYS A 48 30.94 -24.66 -29.95
N GLN A 49 31.64 -23.75 -30.65
CA GLN A 49 32.49 -22.74 -30.01
C GLN A 49 31.57 -21.65 -29.44
N GLN A 50 30.86 -20.96 -30.32
CA GLN A 50 29.89 -19.90 -29.99
C GLN A 50 28.88 -20.31 -28.91
N SER A 51 28.30 -21.52 -28.98
CA SER A 51 27.34 -22.00 -27.96
C SER A 51 27.96 -22.30 -26.60
N GLN A 52 29.29 -22.42 -26.51
CA GLN A 52 30.02 -22.56 -25.25
C GLN A 52 30.45 -21.18 -24.74
N ASP A 53 30.94 -20.30 -25.62
CA ASP A 53 31.26 -18.91 -25.29
C ASP A 53 30.01 -18.17 -24.74
N GLU A 54 28.86 -18.32 -25.40
CA GLU A 54 27.54 -17.83 -24.93
C GLU A 54 27.13 -18.47 -23.58
N SER A 55 27.46 -19.75 -23.36
CA SER A 55 27.13 -20.45 -22.11
C SER A 55 28.07 -20.14 -20.95
N GLU A 56 29.28 -19.62 -21.21
CA GLU A 56 30.20 -19.13 -20.19
C GLU A 56 29.91 -17.65 -19.89
N GLN A 57 29.58 -16.83 -20.89
CA GLN A 57 29.04 -15.48 -20.69
C GLN A 57 27.75 -15.49 -19.84
N LEU A 58 26.76 -16.33 -20.18
CA LEU A 58 25.53 -16.51 -19.37
C LEU A 58 25.78 -17.05 -17.96
N LYS A 59 26.97 -17.60 -17.69
CA LYS A 59 27.35 -18.04 -16.34
C LYS A 59 28.04 -16.92 -15.55
N ILE A 60 28.88 -16.14 -16.21
CA ILE A 60 29.51 -14.94 -15.64
C ILE A 60 28.44 -13.91 -15.26
N THR A 61 27.54 -13.55 -16.18
CA THR A 61 26.48 -12.57 -15.91
C THR A 61 25.48 -13.04 -14.85
N ASN A 62 25.24 -14.34 -14.71
CA ASN A 62 24.40 -14.90 -13.65
C ASN A 62 25.09 -14.81 -12.28
N GLU A 63 26.41 -15.02 -12.19
CA GLU A 63 27.15 -14.79 -10.94
C GLU A 63 27.21 -13.28 -10.60
N GLU A 64 27.49 -12.40 -11.58
CA GLU A 64 27.43 -10.95 -11.39
C GLU A 64 26.04 -10.46 -10.93
N LEU A 65 24.96 -11.06 -11.43
CA LEU A 65 23.59 -10.75 -11.01
C LEU A 65 23.29 -11.26 -9.58
N LYS A 66 23.87 -12.38 -9.14
CA LYS A 66 23.79 -12.80 -7.74
C LYS A 66 24.55 -11.84 -6.83
N ASP A 67 25.78 -11.48 -7.19
CA ASP A 67 26.60 -10.58 -6.39
C ASP A 67 25.93 -9.20 -6.25
N LYS A 68 25.36 -8.67 -7.35
CA LYS A 68 24.51 -7.47 -7.33
C LYS A 68 23.26 -7.64 -6.46
N LEU A 69 22.63 -8.81 -6.46
CA LEU A 69 21.45 -9.10 -5.62
C LEU A 69 21.82 -9.21 -4.14
N VAL A 70 22.99 -9.77 -3.79
CA VAL A 70 23.53 -9.79 -2.42
C VAL A 70 23.83 -8.37 -1.95
N ILE A 71 24.56 -7.57 -2.73
CA ILE A 71 24.86 -6.17 -2.41
C ILE A 71 23.57 -5.35 -2.24
N MET A 72 22.58 -5.57 -3.12
CA MET A 72 21.26 -4.91 -3.01
C MET A 72 20.50 -5.36 -1.76
N ALA A 73 20.58 -6.63 -1.35
CA ALA A 73 19.95 -7.11 -0.12
C ALA A 73 20.63 -6.55 1.14
N GLU A 74 21.97 -6.44 1.14
CA GLU A 74 22.74 -5.80 2.20
C GLU A 74 22.40 -4.30 2.32
N GLU A 75 22.30 -3.59 1.19
CA GLU A 75 21.89 -2.18 1.16
C GLU A 75 20.42 -1.99 1.59
N CYS A 76 19.50 -2.88 1.19
CA CYS A 76 18.12 -2.85 1.69
C CYS A 76 18.05 -3.06 3.21
N ASN A 77 18.86 -3.95 3.78
CA ASN A 77 18.95 -4.12 5.23
C ASN A 77 19.51 -2.85 5.90
N ARG A 78 20.59 -2.27 5.37
CA ARG A 78 21.20 -1.03 5.88
C ARG A 78 20.21 0.15 5.86
N LEU A 79 19.44 0.29 4.79
CA LEU A 79 18.39 1.28 4.68
C LEU A 79 17.25 1.03 5.68
N SER A 80 16.87 -0.24 5.92
CA SER A 80 15.86 -0.58 6.94
C SER A 80 16.33 -0.25 8.36
N GLU A 81 17.62 -0.47 8.68
CA GLU A 81 18.18 -0.08 9.98
C GLU A 81 18.16 1.45 10.17
N ILE A 82 18.48 2.21 9.11
CA ILE A 82 18.42 3.68 9.12
C ILE A 82 16.98 4.19 9.30
N ILE A 83 15.99 3.55 8.65
CA ILE A 83 14.57 3.89 8.82
C ILE A 83 14.15 3.65 10.28
N VAL A 84 14.48 2.49 10.87
CA VAL A 84 14.17 2.19 12.28
C VAL A 84 14.83 3.18 13.24
N ALA A 85 16.09 3.57 12.98
CA ALA A 85 16.76 4.61 13.76
C ALA A 85 16.06 5.97 13.66
N LYS A 86 15.58 6.35 12.46
CA LYS A 86 14.84 7.60 12.25
C LYS A 86 13.42 7.58 12.84
N ASP A 87 12.74 6.44 12.84
CA ASP A 87 11.45 6.30 13.54
C ASP A 87 11.60 6.49 15.06
N VAL A 88 12.71 6.02 15.66
CA VAL A 88 13.04 6.25 17.07
C VAL A 88 13.37 7.73 17.35
N GLU A 89 14.12 8.39 16.46
CA GLU A 89 14.42 9.84 16.55
C GLU A 89 13.13 10.68 16.46
N ILE A 90 12.23 10.35 15.54
CA ILE A 90 10.91 10.98 15.39
C ILE A 90 10.05 10.76 16.63
N ALA A 91 10.06 9.55 17.22
CA ALA A 91 9.33 9.26 18.45
C ALA A 91 9.85 10.10 19.64
N SER A 92 11.17 10.17 19.83
CA SER A 92 11.80 10.99 20.89
C SER A 92 11.44 12.48 20.74
N LEU A 93 11.58 13.02 19.52
CA LEU A 93 11.19 14.40 19.24
C LEU A 93 9.69 14.64 19.47
N SER A 94 8.82 13.67 19.15
CA SER A 94 7.38 13.79 19.41
C SER A 94 7.07 13.83 20.91
N GLU A 95 7.79 13.08 21.75
CA GLU A 95 7.64 13.13 23.21
C GLU A 95 8.12 14.48 23.78
N GLU A 96 9.24 15.01 23.27
CA GLU A 96 9.74 16.35 23.61
C GLU A 96 8.76 17.47 23.22
N TRP A 97 8.14 17.39 22.03
CA TRP A 97 7.10 18.33 21.59
C TRP A 97 5.82 18.24 22.44
N GLU A 98 5.38 17.03 22.81
CA GLU A 98 4.22 16.87 23.71
C GLU A 98 4.51 17.41 25.12
N ALA A 99 5.71 17.21 25.66
CA ALA A 99 6.16 17.78 26.93
C ALA A 99 6.20 19.32 26.88
N ALA A 100 6.79 19.91 25.82
CA ALA A 100 6.84 21.36 25.65
C ALA A 100 5.44 22.00 25.51
N ILE A 101 4.51 21.31 24.83
CA ILE A 101 3.10 21.73 24.74
C ILE A 101 2.40 21.63 26.09
N PHE A 102 2.69 20.60 26.90
CA PHE A 102 2.14 20.45 28.25
C PHE A 102 2.62 21.57 29.18
N ASP A 103 3.93 21.86 29.22
CA ASP A 103 4.50 22.91 30.06
C ASP A 103 3.99 24.30 29.66
N LEU A 104 3.92 24.61 28.36
CA LEU A 104 3.32 25.84 27.85
C LEU A 104 1.83 25.95 28.26
N THR A 105 1.09 24.83 28.20
CA THR A 105 -0.32 24.79 28.63
C THR A 105 -0.45 25.02 30.13
N SER A 106 0.41 24.41 30.95
CA SER A 106 0.43 24.65 32.40
C SER A 106 0.72 26.13 32.70
N PHE A 107 1.79 26.68 32.12
CA PHE A 107 2.19 28.08 32.29
C PHE A 107 1.08 29.07 31.88
N LEU A 108 0.38 28.80 30.77
CA LEU A 108 -0.78 29.60 30.37
C LEU A 108 -1.94 29.48 31.36
N THR A 109 -2.26 28.29 31.87
CA THR A 109 -3.34 28.14 32.86
C THR A 109 -3.02 28.75 34.22
N ASP A 110 -1.75 28.73 34.66
CA ASP A 110 -1.30 29.42 35.87
C ASP A 110 -1.20 30.93 35.69
N GLY A 111 -0.87 31.40 34.48
CA GLY A 111 -1.01 32.80 34.08
C GLY A 111 -2.46 33.28 34.13
N CYS A 112 -3.42 32.47 33.65
CA CYS A 112 -4.85 32.74 33.78
C CYS A 112 -5.30 32.77 35.25
N ARG A 113 -4.94 31.76 36.07
CA ARG A 113 -5.25 31.75 37.51
C ARG A 113 -4.71 33.01 38.22
N SER A 114 -3.45 33.37 37.95
CA SER A 114 -2.82 34.57 38.50
C SER A 114 -3.51 35.87 38.06
N LEU A 115 -4.09 35.89 36.86
CA LEU A 115 -4.85 37.04 36.34
C LEU A 115 -6.25 37.13 36.98
N ASP A 116 -6.93 36.01 37.21
CA ASP A 116 -8.20 35.96 37.95
C ASP A 116 -8.00 36.37 39.42
N ASP A 117 -6.95 35.88 40.08
CA ASP A 117 -6.56 36.30 41.43
C ASP A 117 -6.25 37.81 41.48
N ALA A 118 -5.56 38.35 40.46
CA ALA A 118 -5.32 39.78 40.34
C ALA A 118 -6.61 40.59 40.12
N TYR A 119 -7.53 40.10 39.28
CA TYR A 119 -8.86 40.71 39.09
C TYR A 119 -9.67 40.71 40.39
N GLN A 120 -9.71 39.60 41.11
CA GLN A 120 -10.45 39.50 42.36
C GLN A 120 -9.86 40.42 43.45
N ASN A 121 -8.53 40.59 43.49
CA ASN A 121 -7.90 41.59 44.34
C ASN A 121 -8.19 43.04 43.91
N ILE A 122 -8.32 43.32 42.60
CA ILE A 122 -8.73 44.63 42.09
C ILE A 122 -10.20 44.93 42.44
N ASP A 123 -11.09 43.95 42.32
CA ASP A 123 -12.51 44.09 42.70
C ASP A 123 -12.68 44.30 44.22
N ASN A 124 -11.91 43.56 45.03
CA ASN A 124 -11.80 43.76 46.48
C ASN A 124 -11.25 45.15 46.84
N MET A 125 -10.32 45.71 46.05
CA MET A 125 -9.88 47.10 46.21
C MET A 125 -10.96 48.10 45.83
N ILE A 126 -11.60 47.94 44.66
CA ILE A 126 -12.66 48.85 44.15
C ILE A 126 -13.82 48.94 45.14
N SER A 127 -14.29 47.79 45.66
CA SER A 127 -15.35 47.70 46.65
C SER A 127 -14.99 48.29 48.04
N SER A 128 -13.71 48.59 48.30
CA SER A 128 -13.22 49.19 49.55
C SER A 128 -13.03 50.71 49.51
N PHE A 129 -13.25 51.39 48.38
CA PHE A 129 -13.09 52.85 48.26
C PHE A 129 -14.39 53.65 48.51
N PRO A 130 -14.40 54.59 49.48
CA PRO A 130 -15.50 55.55 49.63
C PRO A 130 -15.63 56.49 48.42
N HIS A 131 -16.86 56.82 48.04
CA HIS A 131 -17.18 57.54 46.80
C HIS A 131 -16.80 59.03 46.81
N SER A 132 -15.51 59.39 46.65
CA SER A 132 -15.10 60.81 46.59
C SER A 132 -13.80 61.15 45.83
N SER A 133 -13.40 60.40 44.78
CA SER A 133 -12.24 60.80 43.94
C SER A 133 -12.44 60.56 42.44
N SER A 134 -12.57 61.66 41.68
CA SER A 134 -12.80 61.65 40.23
C SER A 134 -11.59 61.17 39.42
N SER A 135 -10.36 61.33 39.94
CA SER A 135 -9.13 60.85 39.30
C SER A 135 -9.05 59.32 39.26
N VAL A 136 -9.56 58.62 40.29
CA VAL A 136 -9.67 57.17 40.31
C VAL A 136 -10.69 56.70 39.28
N SER A 137 -11.83 57.39 39.16
CA SER A 137 -12.84 57.09 38.14
C SER A 137 -12.28 57.11 36.72
N GLU A 138 -11.44 58.09 36.36
CA GLU A 138 -10.85 58.18 35.02
C GLU A 138 -9.81 57.07 34.75
N HIS A 139 -9.07 56.63 35.78
CA HIS A 139 -8.11 55.53 35.66
C HIS A 139 -8.82 54.16 35.60
N VAL A 140 -9.89 53.97 36.38
CA VAL A 140 -10.75 52.78 36.31
C VAL A 140 -11.47 52.74 34.96
N GLU A 141 -11.99 53.85 34.43
CA GLU A 141 -12.61 53.90 33.11
C GLU A 141 -11.63 53.49 32.00
N LYS A 142 -10.39 53.98 32.04
CA LYS A 142 -9.33 53.58 31.09
C LYS A 142 -8.95 52.11 31.23
N ALA A 143 -8.81 51.60 32.46
CA ALA A 143 -8.53 50.19 32.72
C ALA A 143 -9.68 49.29 32.23
N MET A 144 -10.93 49.68 32.47
CA MET A 144 -12.13 48.96 32.01
C MET A 144 -12.25 48.97 30.48
N LYS A 145 -11.85 50.06 29.81
CA LYS A 145 -11.78 50.12 28.34
C LYS A 145 -10.76 49.13 27.77
N VAL A 146 -9.56 49.07 28.37
CA VAL A 146 -8.50 48.11 27.99
C VAL A 146 -8.89 46.67 28.33
N SER A 147 -9.62 46.43 29.43
CA SER A 147 -10.23 45.14 29.74
C SER A 147 -11.21 44.72 28.63
N ILE A 148 -12.18 45.56 28.28
CA ILE A 148 -13.17 45.25 27.24
C ILE A 148 -12.53 45.02 25.86
N GLU A 149 -11.40 45.66 25.55
CA GLU A 149 -10.62 45.39 24.33
C GLU A 149 -9.85 44.06 24.41
N LYS A 150 -9.27 43.73 25.57
CA LYS A 150 -8.65 42.41 25.81
C LYS A 150 -9.66 41.27 25.76
N ASP A 151 -10.84 41.43 26.36
CA ASP A 151 -11.89 40.41 26.37
C ASP A 151 -12.41 40.13 24.95
N LYS A 152 -12.53 41.18 24.12
CA LYS A 152 -12.80 41.03 22.68
C LYS A 152 -11.68 40.31 21.94
N MET A 153 -10.42 40.59 22.27
CA MET A 153 -9.27 39.89 21.69
C MET A 153 -9.25 38.41 22.07
N ILE A 154 -9.48 38.10 23.35
CA ILE A 154 -9.59 36.73 23.89
C ILE A 154 -10.72 35.98 23.20
N PHE A 155 -11.93 36.56 23.11
CA PHE A 155 -13.06 35.93 22.42
C PHE A 155 -12.77 35.64 20.94
N LYS A 156 -12.03 36.53 20.26
CA LYS A 156 -11.61 36.36 18.87
C LYS A 156 -10.56 35.23 18.72
N LEU A 157 -9.55 35.20 19.59
CA LEU A 157 -8.56 34.13 19.67
C LEU A 157 -9.22 32.78 20.01
N GLN A 158 -10.26 32.77 20.84
CA GLN A 158 -10.99 31.56 21.24
C GLN A 158 -11.79 30.98 20.06
N ILE A 159 -12.39 31.83 19.21
CA ILE A 159 -13.02 31.42 17.95
C ILE A 159 -11.97 30.89 16.95
N GLU A 160 -10.84 31.58 16.80
CA GLU A 160 -9.77 31.19 15.87
C GLU A 160 -9.10 29.87 16.32
N LEU A 161 -8.91 29.67 17.63
CA LEU A 161 -8.48 28.39 18.22
C LEU A 161 -9.50 27.26 18.00
N GLN A 162 -10.79 27.53 18.17
CA GLN A 162 -11.84 26.52 17.95
C GLN A 162 -11.95 26.12 16.47
N ALA A 163 -11.69 27.06 15.55
CA ALA A 163 -11.54 26.79 14.12
C ALA A 163 -10.27 25.97 13.81
N ALA A 164 -9.12 26.34 14.38
CA ALA A 164 -7.87 25.59 14.25
C ALA A 164 -8.00 24.14 14.77
N GLN A 165 -8.67 23.94 15.91
CA GLN A 165 -8.98 22.61 16.45
C GLN A 165 -9.94 21.81 15.54
N LYS A 166 -10.89 22.47 14.86
CA LYS A 166 -11.76 21.82 13.86
C LYS A 166 -10.94 21.36 12.66
N ILE A 167 -10.06 22.22 12.14
CA ILE A 167 -9.15 21.89 11.03
C ILE A 167 -8.21 20.75 11.44
N GLY A 168 -7.63 20.78 12.64
CA GLY A 168 -6.78 19.71 13.16
C GLY A 168 -7.50 18.35 13.25
N ARG A 169 -8.79 18.32 13.64
CA ARG A 169 -9.61 17.10 13.59
C ARG A 169 -9.85 16.63 12.16
N GLU A 170 -10.24 17.51 11.24
CA GLU A 170 -10.44 17.16 9.82
C GLU A 170 -9.15 16.68 9.14
N VAL A 171 -7.99 17.24 9.51
CA VAL A 171 -6.67 16.80 9.03
C VAL A 171 -6.32 15.43 9.61
N LYS A 172 -6.55 15.18 10.91
CA LYS A 172 -6.32 13.87 11.54
C LYS A 172 -7.23 12.77 10.95
N GLU A 173 -8.48 13.10 10.68
CA GLU A 173 -9.45 12.21 10.02
C GLU A 173 -9.04 11.90 8.57
N LYS A 174 -8.63 12.92 7.79
CA LYS A 174 -8.07 12.73 6.45
C LYS A 174 -6.76 11.92 6.45
N LEU A 175 -5.90 12.10 7.44
CA LEU A 175 -4.68 11.29 7.62
C LEU A 175 -5.02 9.83 7.94
N HIS A 176 -6.06 9.57 8.73
CA HIS A 176 -6.52 8.21 9.02
C HIS A 176 -7.15 7.53 7.78
N ILE A 177 -7.93 8.27 6.99
CA ILE A 177 -8.48 7.81 5.71
C ILE A 177 -7.34 7.54 4.72
N LEU A 178 -6.37 8.45 4.62
CA LEU A 178 -5.20 8.29 3.75
C LEU A 178 -4.35 7.08 4.17
N ARG A 179 -4.08 6.88 5.45
CA ARG A 179 -3.37 5.69 5.96
C ARG A 179 -4.12 4.40 5.63
N GLY A 180 -5.45 4.39 5.78
CA GLY A 180 -6.28 3.25 5.38
C GLY A 180 -6.22 2.99 3.87
N ALA A 181 -6.26 4.03 3.04
CA ALA A 181 -6.11 3.91 1.59
C ALA A 181 -4.70 3.44 1.18
N THR A 182 -3.64 3.93 1.82
CA THR A 182 -2.26 3.48 1.60
C THR A 182 -2.11 2.01 1.98
N LEU A 183 -2.67 1.58 3.12
CA LEU A 183 -2.66 0.16 3.54
C LEU A 183 -3.39 -0.71 2.51
N ALA A 184 -4.60 -0.33 2.09
CA ALA A 184 -5.36 -1.06 1.07
C ALA A 184 -4.64 -1.09 -0.30
N ILE A 185 -3.89 -0.04 -0.66
CA ILE A 185 -3.04 -0.02 -1.85
C ILE A 185 -1.85 -0.96 -1.70
N THR A 186 -1.20 -1.04 -0.53
CA THR A 186 -0.11 -1.99 -0.30
C THR A 186 -0.59 -3.44 -0.18
N GLU A 187 -1.77 -3.70 0.39
CA GLU A 187 -2.41 -5.02 0.38
C GLU A 187 -2.79 -5.43 -1.05
N ALA A 188 -3.40 -4.52 -1.83
CA ALA A 188 -3.69 -4.79 -3.24
C ALA A 188 -2.42 -5.02 -4.07
N GLN A 189 -1.35 -4.26 -3.82
CA GLN A 189 -0.05 -4.48 -4.47
C GLN A 189 0.63 -5.77 -4.01
N GLN A 190 0.46 -6.19 -2.75
CA GLN A 190 0.94 -7.50 -2.30
C GLN A 190 0.14 -8.63 -2.94
N LEU A 191 -1.18 -8.51 -3.06
CA LEU A 191 -2.03 -9.49 -3.74
C LEU A 191 -1.75 -9.55 -5.25
N ASP A 192 -1.62 -8.42 -5.95
CA ASP A 192 -1.20 -8.36 -7.36
C ASP A 192 0.18 -9.02 -7.53
N ASN A 193 1.13 -8.77 -6.61
CA ASN A 193 2.46 -9.39 -6.64
C ASN A 193 2.44 -10.88 -6.28
N GLU A 194 1.58 -11.34 -5.37
CA GLU A 194 1.42 -12.75 -5.03
C GLU A 194 0.71 -13.53 -6.13
N GLU A 195 -0.33 -12.97 -6.74
CA GLU A 195 -1.05 -13.57 -7.87
C GLU A 195 -0.15 -13.60 -9.12
N SER A 196 0.59 -12.51 -9.40
CA SER A 196 1.65 -12.48 -10.43
C SER A 196 2.78 -13.48 -10.12
N SER A 197 3.23 -13.59 -8.86
CA SER A 197 4.21 -14.61 -8.45
C SER A 197 3.66 -16.04 -8.57
N GLN A 198 2.35 -16.24 -8.43
CA GLN A 198 1.70 -17.54 -8.57
C GLN A 198 1.45 -17.91 -10.04
N GLU A 199 1.19 -16.94 -10.91
CA GLU A 199 1.24 -17.12 -12.37
C GLU A 199 2.68 -17.36 -12.85
N GLU A 200 3.65 -16.61 -12.33
CA GLU A 200 5.07 -16.80 -12.63
C GLU A 200 5.58 -18.15 -12.11
N LEU A 201 5.14 -18.62 -10.94
CA LEU A 201 5.44 -19.99 -10.45
C LEU A 201 4.80 -21.07 -11.33
N GLN A 202 3.61 -20.84 -11.89
CA GLN A 202 3.00 -21.76 -12.87
C GLN A 202 3.75 -21.75 -14.21
N LEU A 203 4.16 -20.57 -14.68
CA LEU A 203 5.00 -20.40 -15.87
C LEU A 203 6.40 -21.00 -15.68
N VAL A 204 7.00 -20.86 -14.50
CA VAL A 204 8.27 -21.49 -14.09
C VAL A 204 8.09 -23.01 -13.93
N GLY A 205 6.91 -23.50 -13.53
CA GLY A 205 6.57 -24.91 -13.56
C GLY A 205 6.53 -25.47 -14.98
N LEU A 206 5.86 -24.76 -15.90
CA LEU A 206 5.79 -25.08 -17.33
C LEU A 206 7.15 -24.94 -18.04
N LEU A 207 7.96 -23.94 -17.67
CA LEU A 207 9.33 -23.77 -18.13
C LEU A 207 10.20 -24.91 -17.61
N ARG A 208 10.18 -25.24 -16.31
CA ARG A 208 10.90 -26.42 -15.77
C ARG A 208 10.47 -27.74 -16.43
N GLN A 209 9.20 -27.87 -16.82
CA GLN A 209 8.72 -29.04 -17.58
C GLN A 209 9.35 -29.09 -18.99
N LYS A 210 9.40 -27.95 -19.70
CA LYS A 210 10.05 -27.85 -21.02
C LYS A 210 11.57 -27.93 -20.95
N ASP A 211 12.19 -27.32 -19.94
CA ASP A 211 13.61 -27.42 -19.63
C ASP A 211 14.00 -28.86 -19.31
N GLY A 212 13.14 -29.64 -18.65
CA GLY A 212 13.37 -31.07 -18.44
C GLY A 212 13.52 -31.83 -19.78
N ILE A 213 12.61 -31.57 -20.73
CA ILE A 213 12.63 -32.14 -22.09
C ILE A 213 13.85 -31.62 -22.87
N ILE A 214 14.18 -30.33 -22.74
CA ILE A 214 15.37 -29.72 -23.35
C ILE A 214 16.65 -30.32 -22.74
N GLN A 215 16.70 -30.59 -21.44
CA GLN A 215 17.85 -31.22 -20.77
C GLN A 215 18.02 -32.67 -21.24
N GLU A 216 16.94 -33.42 -21.44
CA GLU A 216 16.96 -34.76 -22.00
C GLU A 216 17.50 -34.77 -23.45
N LEU A 217 17.04 -33.84 -24.30
CA LEU A 217 17.58 -33.65 -25.65
C LEU A 217 19.05 -33.16 -25.65
N LYS A 218 19.40 -32.25 -24.74
CA LYS A 218 20.76 -31.69 -24.57
C LYS A 218 21.74 -32.75 -24.07
N ASN A 219 21.31 -33.67 -23.21
CA ASN A 219 22.10 -34.82 -22.76
C ASN A 219 22.38 -35.79 -23.91
N ASN A 220 21.40 -36.07 -24.76
CA ASN A 220 21.62 -36.84 -26.00
C ASN A 220 22.61 -36.15 -26.96
N LEU A 221 22.53 -34.82 -27.10
CA LEU A 221 23.46 -34.03 -27.93
C LEU A 221 24.88 -33.89 -27.35
N LYS A 222 25.05 -34.17 -26.05
CA LYS A 222 26.34 -34.02 -25.32
C LYS A 222 27.28 -35.20 -25.50
N ALA A 223 26.77 -36.36 -25.95
CA ALA A 223 27.59 -37.51 -26.32
C ALA A 223 28.55 -37.24 -27.50
N GLU A 224 28.27 -36.22 -28.33
CA GLU A 224 28.92 -36.02 -29.62
C GLU A 224 29.58 -34.62 -29.77
N LYS A 225 30.48 -34.25 -28.84
CA LYS A 225 31.73 -33.49 -29.10
C LYS A 225 32.63 -33.48 -27.84
N CYS A 226 33.36 -34.57 -27.61
CA CYS A 226 34.56 -34.56 -26.77
C CYS A 226 35.79 -34.73 -27.66
N ARG A 227 36.44 -33.62 -28.10
CA ARG A 227 37.81 -33.59 -28.68
C ARG A 227 38.29 -32.15 -29.01
N TYR A 228 39.52 -31.82 -28.57
CA TYR A 228 40.36 -30.62 -28.84
C TYR A 228 39.83 -29.28 -28.25
N ALA A 229 40.47 -28.54 -27.32
CA ALA A 229 41.88 -28.40 -26.87
C ALA A 229 42.80 -27.66 -27.89
N GLU A 230 43.72 -26.71 -27.58
CA GLU A 230 44.22 -26.09 -26.31
C GLU A 230 45.22 -24.91 -26.65
N ILE A 231 45.79 -24.19 -25.65
CA ILE A 231 47.05 -23.35 -25.69
C ILE A 231 46.98 -21.93 -26.34
N VAL A 232 47.71 -20.85 -25.97
CA VAL A 232 48.19 -20.19 -24.69
C VAL A 232 49.23 -19.05 -25.02
N ALA A 233 49.41 -18.03 -24.14
CA ALA A 233 50.57 -17.08 -24.03
C ALA A 233 50.73 -15.93 -25.10
N GLU A 234 51.40 -14.77 -24.93
CA GLU A 234 52.09 -14.06 -23.79
C GLU A 234 52.54 -12.59 -24.17
N HIS A 235 52.79 -11.71 -23.17
CA HIS A 235 53.81 -10.60 -23.09
C HIS A 235 53.82 -9.39 -24.11
N SER A 236 54.43 -8.20 -23.89
CA SER A 236 54.91 -7.40 -22.71
C SER A 236 55.50 -6.01 -23.13
N CYS A 237 55.72 -5.06 -22.19
CA CYS A 237 56.64 -3.88 -22.22
C CYS A 237 56.30 -2.64 -23.11
N ASN A 238 56.75 -1.37 -22.90
CA ASN A 238 57.48 -0.67 -21.80
C ASN A 238 57.49 0.89 -21.94
N ASP A 239 57.70 1.62 -20.82
CA ASP A 239 58.36 2.96 -20.61
C ASP A 239 57.88 4.22 -21.40
N LEU A 240 58.11 5.51 -21.02
CA LEU A 240 59.01 6.22 -20.07
C LEU A 240 58.31 7.42 -19.37
N ILE A 241 58.94 7.97 -18.31
CA ILE A 241 58.56 9.17 -17.50
C ILE A 241 59.78 10.16 -17.40
N PRO A 242 59.94 11.09 -16.42
CA PRO A 242 59.20 12.30 -15.98
C PRO A 242 60.09 13.57 -16.28
N PRO A 243 60.54 14.51 -15.37
CA PRO A 243 60.06 15.15 -14.11
C PRO A 243 60.14 16.73 -14.18
N ASP A 244 60.24 17.62 -13.14
CA ASP A 244 60.62 17.51 -11.71
C ASP A 244 60.35 18.77 -10.81
N SER A 245 60.38 18.59 -9.46
CA SER A 245 60.80 19.55 -8.37
C SER A 245 59.94 20.79 -7.99
N SER A 246 59.95 21.46 -6.80
CA SER A 246 60.45 21.28 -5.38
C SER A 246 60.13 22.57 -4.52
N ILE A 247 60.19 22.70 -3.16
CA ILE A 247 60.09 21.83 -1.95
C ILE A 247 60.09 22.68 -0.60
N ASP A 248 59.70 22.10 0.55
CA ASP A 248 59.95 22.40 2.01
C ASP A 248 59.55 23.68 2.85
N MET A 249 58.74 23.43 3.92
CA MET A 249 58.85 23.64 5.42
C MET A 249 59.25 24.98 6.18
N ILE A 250 58.91 25.06 7.51
CA ILE A 250 59.46 25.88 8.68
C ILE A 250 58.92 27.34 8.99
N GLU A 251 58.79 27.93 10.23
CA GLU A 251 58.57 27.49 11.66
C GLU A 251 58.38 28.67 12.72
N GLU A 252 57.68 28.43 13.86
CA GLU A 252 57.54 29.17 15.19
C GLU A 252 57.25 30.73 15.37
N ARG A 253 57.76 31.43 16.43
CA ARG A 253 57.03 32.41 17.34
C ARG A 253 57.95 33.46 18.10
N PRO A 254 57.61 34.25 19.19
CA PRO A 254 56.40 34.96 19.75
C PRO A 254 56.61 36.43 20.41
N HIS A 255 55.58 37.05 21.05
CA HIS A 255 55.57 38.12 22.15
C HIS A 255 56.10 39.58 21.90
N ASP A 256 55.82 40.72 22.62
CA ASP A 256 54.81 41.25 23.61
C ASP A 256 54.65 42.83 23.47
N GLU A 257 54.44 43.85 24.37
CA GLU A 257 54.36 44.08 25.85
C GLU A 257 53.70 45.47 26.27
N SER A 258 53.09 45.59 27.48
CA SER A 258 53.00 46.76 28.43
C SER A 258 52.18 48.11 28.25
N GLN A 259 51.21 48.34 29.20
CA GLN A 259 50.84 49.46 30.15
C GLN A 259 51.51 50.91 30.15
N PRO A 260 51.28 51.91 31.11
CA PRO A 260 50.31 52.14 32.25
C PRO A 260 49.82 53.62 32.66
N THR A 261 48.88 53.73 33.65
CA THR A 261 48.69 54.79 34.74
C THR A 261 48.24 56.28 34.44
N VAL A 262 48.06 57.21 35.43
CA VAL A 262 46.96 57.42 36.46
C VAL A 262 47.20 58.65 37.42
N SER A 263 46.19 59.49 37.78
CA SER A 263 46.12 60.45 38.96
C SER A 263 44.73 61.17 39.07
N GLN A 264 43.94 61.14 40.17
CA GLN A 264 43.91 61.92 41.46
C GLN A 264 43.57 63.44 41.36
N ALA A 265 42.76 64.11 42.23
CA ALA A 265 41.92 63.80 43.43
C ALA A 265 40.71 64.82 43.49
N ASN A 266 39.94 65.21 44.55
CA ASN A 266 39.92 65.11 46.04
C ASN A 266 38.49 65.50 46.62
N PRO A 267 38.05 65.16 47.87
CA PRO A 267 36.64 65.30 48.33
C PRO A 267 36.35 66.21 49.56
N ASP A 268 35.04 66.42 49.90
CA ASP A 268 34.49 66.77 51.24
C ASP A 268 32.94 66.50 51.34
N TYR A 269 32.36 66.61 52.55
CA TYR A 269 30.94 66.54 52.99
C TYR A 269 30.30 65.16 53.26
N GLN A 270 29.95 64.91 54.53
CA GLN A 270 29.57 63.59 55.05
C GLN A 270 28.46 63.63 56.13
N SER A 271 27.28 64.18 55.80
CA SER A 271 26.10 64.15 56.71
C SER A 271 24.72 64.15 56.03
N LYS A 272 24.62 64.55 54.75
CA LYS A 272 23.55 64.07 53.86
C LYS A 272 23.82 62.64 53.35
N LEU A 273 25.02 62.12 53.63
CA LEU A 273 25.56 60.96 52.93
C LEU A 273 24.76 59.69 53.20
N ASP A 274 24.38 59.37 54.45
CA ASP A 274 23.74 58.08 54.76
C ASP A 274 22.33 57.92 54.13
N SER A 275 21.52 58.98 54.13
CA SER A 275 20.22 58.98 53.44
C SER A 275 20.34 59.03 51.92
N VAL A 276 21.47 59.51 51.39
CA VAL A 276 21.76 59.45 49.95
C VAL A 276 22.37 58.09 49.60
N ILE A 277 23.20 57.48 50.44
CA ILE A 277 23.74 56.12 50.29
C ILE A 277 22.58 55.15 50.23
N HIS A 278 21.65 55.12 51.19
CA HIS A 278 20.54 54.17 51.12
C HIS A 278 19.66 54.33 49.85
N LEU A 279 19.49 55.57 49.35
CA LEU A 279 18.74 55.82 48.11
C LEU A 279 19.56 55.55 46.84
N VAL A 280 20.88 55.72 46.88
CA VAL A 280 21.82 55.42 45.79
C VAL A 280 22.11 53.93 45.74
N GLU A 281 22.16 53.20 46.85
CA GLU A 281 22.21 51.74 46.91
C GLU A 281 20.88 51.14 46.46
N ASP A 282 19.72 51.61 46.95
CA ASP A 282 18.42 51.11 46.45
C ASP A 282 18.26 51.35 44.93
N LYS A 283 18.70 52.51 44.42
CA LYS A 283 18.72 52.77 42.97
C LYS A 283 19.83 52.01 42.24
N SER A 284 21.01 51.84 42.83
CA SER A 284 22.12 51.10 42.22
C SER A 284 21.83 49.61 42.18
N ASN A 285 21.10 49.06 43.15
CA ASN A 285 20.63 47.68 43.16
C ASN A 285 19.50 47.49 42.14
N LYS A 286 18.60 48.47 41.98
CA LYS A 286 17.62 48.47 40.87
C LYS A 286 18.27 48.62 39.50
N VAL A 287 19.38 49.38 39.40
CA VAL A 287 20.18 49.51 38.19
C VAL A 287 21.03 48.25 37.93
N LEU A 288 21.59 47.60 38.96
CA LEU A 288 22.26 46.30 38.84
C LEU A 288 21.27 45.23 38.41
N ASN A 289 20.10 45.11 39.04
CA ASN A 289 19.07 44.17 38.61
C ASN A 289 18.59 44.47 37.18
N LEU A 290 18.52 45.74 36.76
CA LEU A 290 18.26 46.06 35.35
C LEU A 290 19.42 45.61 34.44
N PHE A 291 20.67 45.83 34.82
CA PHE A 291 21.82 45.35 34.07
C PHE A 291 21.88 43.82 33.99
N SER A 292 21.70 43.09 35.09
CA SER A 292 21.65 41.62 35.08
C SER A 292 20.42 41.08 34.34
N ASN A 293 19.29 41.80 34.32
CA ASN A 293 18.16 41.45 33.46
C ASN A 293 18.46 41.70 31.96
N PHE A 294 19.23 42.75 31.64
CA PHE A 294 19.71 42.99 30.26
C PHE A 294 20.80 42.00 29.85
N GLU A 295 21.66 41.59 30.78
CA GLU A 295 22.74 40.61 30.61
C GLU A 295 22.14 39.22 30.35
N ALA A 296 21.18 38.79 31.17
CA ALA A 296 20.42 37.56 30.93
C ALA A 296 19.58 37.62 29.63
N ALA A 297 18.97 38.77 29.32
CA ALA A 297 18.25 38.93 28.05
C ALA A 297 19.21 38.88 26.84
N GLN A 298 20.42 39.43 26.97
CA GLN A 298 21.46 39.33 25.95
C GLN A 298 21.98 37.89 25.81
N GLU A 299 22.22 37.17 26.91
CA GLU A 299 22.60 35.76 26.91
C GLU A 299 21.56 34.89 26.19
N THR A 300 20.27 35.07 26.48
CA THR A 300 19.19 34.39 25.73
C THR A 300 19.06 34.82 24.26
N MET A 301 19.53 36.02 23.90
CA MET A 301 19.52 36.50 22.53
C MET A 301 20.71 35.94 21.73
N GLU A 302 21.88 35.83 22.34
CA GLU A 302 23.07 35.16 21.78
C GLU A 302 22.84 33.65 21.64
N GLU A 303 22.18 33.01 22.61
CA GLU A 303 21.74 31.60 22.50
C GLU A 303 20.71 31.39 21.38
N ALA A 304 19.74 32.30 21.24
CA ALA A 304 18.78 32.27 20.14
C ALA A 304 19.46 32.50 18.77
N GLU A 305 20.44 33.40 18.67
CA GLU A 305 21.20 33.63 17.42
C GLU A 305 22.07 32.41 17.05
N LEU A 306 22.72 31.77 18.03
CA LEU A 306 23.43 30.51 17.84
C LEU A 306 22.48 29.40 17.35
N MET A 307 21.32 29.23 17.99
CA MET A 307 20.31 28.24 17.57
C MET A 307 19.80 28.51 16.15
N LEU A 308 19.55 29.77 15.79
CA LEU A 308 19.12 30.15 14.45
C LEU A 308 20.22 29.88 13.41
N SER A 309 21.50 30.10 13.75
CA SER A 309 22.64 29.77 12.89
C SER A 309 22.78 28.24 12.66
N ALA A 310 22.54 27.43 13.69
CA ALA A 310 22.55 25.97 13.59
C ALA A 310 21.39 25.44 12.73
N LEU A 311 20.18 25.99 12.91
CA LEU A 311 19.00 25.66 12.10
C LEU A 311 19.17 26.07 10.63
N LEU A 312 19.80 27.22 10.35
CA LEU A 312 20.14 27.63 8.99
C LEU A 312 21.12 26.65 8.34
N LYS A 313 22.19 26.28 9.04
CA LYS A 313 23.18 25.30 8.55
C LYS A 313 22.54 23.93 8.27
N ALA A 314 21.72 23.41 9.19
CA ALA A 314 21.00 22.15 9.00
C ALA A 314 20.02 22.21 7.81
N ASN A 315 19.39 23.36 7.55
CA ASN A 315 18.50 23.55 6.40
C ASN A 315 19.28 23.67 5.07
N GLU A 316 20.51 24.17 5.07
CA GLU A 316 21.40 24.11 3.90
C GLU A 316 21.89 22.67 3.64
N GLU A 317 22.23 21.90 4.68
CA GLU A 317 22.62 20.49 4.58
C GLU A 317 21.45 19.61 4.06
N LEU A 318 20.24 19.76 4.64
CA LEU A 318 19.00 19.12 4.16
C LEU A 318 18.50 19.64 2.79
N LYS A 319 19.07 20.73 2.28
CA LYS A 319 18.84 21.17 0.91
C LYS A 319 19.80 20.49 -0.06
N LEU A 320 21.07 20.37 0.30
CA LEU A 320 22.09 19.68 -0.49
C LEU A 320 21.70 18.21 -0.69
N GLU A 321 21.44 17.47 0.39
CA GLU A 321 21.06 16.05 0.35
C GLU A 321 19.78 15.79 -0.50
N ARG A 322 18.85 16.75 -0.50
CA ARG A 322 17.60 16.73 -1.29
C ARG A 322 17.82 17.11 -2.76
N ASP A 323 18.87 17.86 -3.07
CA ASP A 323 19.31 18.14 -4.45
C ASP A 323 20.09 16.93 -5.00
N ASP A 324 20.96 16.31 -4.20
CA ASP A 324 21.69 15.07 -4.53
C ASP A 324 20.76 13.88 -4.74
N CYS A 325 19.80 13.65 -3.84
CA CYS A 325 18.77 12.61 -3.98
C CYS A 325 17.94 12.80 -5.26
N ARG A 326 17.66 14.04 -5.65
CA ARG A 326 16.96 14.36 -6.92
C ARG A 326 17.84 14.05 -8.14
N GLN A 327 19.15 14.26 -8.05
CA GLN A 327 20.09 13.89 -9.10
C GLN A 327 20.19 12.36 -9.23
N ALA A 328 20.28 11.63 -8.13
CA ALA A 328 20.24 10.16 -8.11
C ALA A 328 18.93 9.60 -8.71
N MET A 329 17.77 10.16 -8.34
CA MET A 329 16.49 9.83 -8.99
C MET A 329 16.50 10.11 -10.50
N GLY A 330 17.15 11.19 -10.94
CA GLY A 330 17.31 11.52 -12.36
C GLY A 330 18.12 10.48 -13.13
N LEU A 331 19.24 10.01 -12.54
CA LEU A 331 20.07 8.94 -13.10
C LEU A 331 19.30 7.62 -13.18
N LEU A 332 18.66 7.18 -12.09
CA LEU A 332 17.86 5.95 -12.05
C LEU A 332 16.67 5.97 -13.03
N LEU A 333 16.05 7.14 -13.27
CA LEU A 333 15.01 7.28 -14.30
C LEU A 333 15.59 7.19 -15.72
N SER A 334 16.81 7.65 -15.95
CA SER A 334 17.51 7.51 -17.24
C SER A 334 17.93 6.05 -17.51
N GLU A 335 18.47 5.36 -16.50
CA GLU A 335 18.80 3.93 -16.57
C GLU A 335 17.55 3.07 -16.77
N LYS A 336 16.47 3.33 -16.01
CA LYS A 336 15.17 2.67 -16.21
C LYS A 336 14.62 2.85 -17.62
N THR A 337 14.77 4.04 -18.22
CA THR A 337 14.31 4.27 -19.60
C THR A 337 15.24 3.65 -20.66
N PHE A 338 16.54 3.54 -20.39
CA PHE A 338 17.48 2.75 -21.19
C PHE A 338 17.12 1.26 -21.18
N LEU A 339 16.99 0.64 -20.00
CA LEU A 339 16.64 -0.77 -19.83
C LEU A 339 15.28 -1.12 -20.46
N ILE A 340 14.28 -0.24 -20.34
CA ILE A 340 12.98 -0.39 -21.03
C ILE A 340 13.13 -0.34 -22.57
N SER A 341 14.14 0.35 -23.11
CA SER A 341 14.42 0.36 -24.55
C SER A 341 15.15 -0.91 -25.01
N GLU A 342 16.10 -1.41 -24.21
CA GLU A 342 16.84 -2.64 -24.47
C GLU A 342 15.96 -3.89 -24.40
N LEU A 343 15.10 -3.99 -23.38
CA LEU A 343 14.07 -5.05 -23.30
C LEU A 343 13.17 -5.07 -24.53
N LYS A 344 12.82 -3.90 -25.08
CA LYS A 344 12.03 -3.77 -26.33
C LYS A 344 12.83 -4.07 -27.60
N GLU A 345 14.15 -4.15 -27.57
CA GLU A 345 14.98 -4.70 -28.66
C GLU A 345 15.06 -6.23 -28.52
N LEU A 346 15.29 -6.71 -27.30
CA LEU A 346 15.37 -8.14 -26.97
C LEU A 346 14.06 -8.88 -27.25
N GLU A 347 12.91 -8.27 -26.96
CA GLU A 347 11.57 -8.77 -27.28
C GLU A 347 11.39 -8.94 -28.80
N LYS A 348 11.78 -7.95 -29.61
CA LYS A 348 11.74 -8.04 -31.09
C LYS A 348 12.66 -9.15 -31.60
N SER A 349 13.86 -9.28 -31.04
CA SER A 349 14.83 -10.32 -31.38
C SER A 349 14.29 -11.73 -31.04
N THR A 350 13.64 -11.86 -29.89
CA THR A 350 12.99 -13.09 -29.42
C THR A 350 11.80 -13.45 -30.31
N SER A 351 10.98 -12.47 -30.70
CA SER A 351 9.87 -12.66 -31.65
C SER A 351 10.38 -13.13 -33.03
N TYR A 352 11.46 -12.52 -33.53
CA TYR A 352 12.07 -12.91 -34.81
C TYR A 352 12.67 -14.32 -34.78
N THR A 353 13.33 -14.69 -33.69
CA THR A 353 13.88 -16.06 -33.52
C THR A 353 12.79 -17.09 -33.33
N SER A 354 11.72 -16.81 -32.56
CA SER A 354 10.53 -17.68 -32.48
C SER A 354 9.93 -17.94 -33.86
N GLN A 355 9.66 -16.88 -34.64
CA GLN A 355 9.12 -17.02 -36.00
C GLN A 355 10.05 -17.81 -36.95
N ARG A 356 11.35 -17.87 -36.66
CA ARG A 356 12.32 -18.70 -37.39
C ARG A 356 12.24 -20.18 -36.96
N TYR A 357 12.00 -20.45 -35.68
CA TYR A 357 11.74 -21.82 -35.19
C TYR A 357 10.41 -22.37 -35.70
N ASP A 358 9.34 -21.57 -35.73
CA ASP A 358 8.03 -21.98 -36.28
C ASP A 358 8.15 -22.43 -37.74
N LYS A 359 8.87 -21.65 -38.56
CA LYS A 359 9.15 -21.98 -39.97
C LYS A 359 10.01 -23.23 -40.13
N LEU A 360 10.92 -23.50 -39.20
CA LEU A 360 11.76 -24.69 -39.22
C LEU A 360 10.97 -25.94 -38.78
N HIS A 361 10.09 -25.82 -37.80
CA HIS A 361 9.17 -26.89 -37.40
C HIS A 361 8.23 -27.27 -38.54
N GLN A 362 7.62 -26.31 -39.23
CA GLN A 362 6.78 -26.60 -40.40
C GLN A 362 7.56 -27.39 -41.48
N GLN A 363 8.82 -27.01 -41.76
CA GLN A 363 9.67 -27.73 -42.72
C GLN A 363 10.02 -29.16 -42.27
N ILE A 364 10.15 -29.39 -40.96
CA ILE A 364 10.38 -30.73 -40.39
C ILE A 364 9.11 -31.57 -40.50
N ASP A 365 7.95 -31.03 -40.15
CA ASP A 365 6.67 -31.74 -40.23
C ASP A 365 6.28 -32.08 -41.68
N ASP A 366 6.49 -31.15 -42.61
CA ASP A 366 6.33 -31.40 -44.06
C ASP A 366 7.24 -32.55 -44.53
N CYS A 367 8.50 -32.57 -44.08
CA CYS A 367 9.47 -33.63 -44.43
C CYS A 367 9.11 -34.99 -43.80
N VAL A 368 8.64 -35.01 -42.54
CA VAL A 368 8.15 -36.22 -41.86
C VAL A 368 6.91 -36.77 -42.59
N LEU A 369 6.03 -35.91 -43.07
CA LEU A 369 4.87 -36.29 -43.87
C LEU A 369 5.28 -36.89 -45.23
N GLU A 370 6.27 -36.32 -45.93
CA GLU A 370 6.85 -36.94 -47.13
C GLU A 370 7.47 -38.31 -46.85
N MET A 371 8.25 -38.44 -45.77
CA MET A 371 8.85 -39.71 -45.35
C MET A 371 7.79 -40.78 -45.01
N ALA A 372 6.69 -40.39 -44.35
CA ALA A 372 5.58 -41.29 -44.04
C ALA A 372 4.87 -41.78 -45.32
N ASN A 373 4.64 -40.90 -46.30
CA ASN A 373 4.06 -41.24 -47.60
C ASN A 373 4.98 -42.17 -48.41
N LEU A 374 6.31 -41.94 -48.37
CA LEU A 374 7.29 -42.83 -49.00
C LEU A 374 7.30 -44.22 -48.33
N ALA A 375 7.30 -44.26 -46.99
CA ALA A 375 7.26 -45.52 -46.23
C ALA A 375 5.97 -46.32 -46.47
N ALA A 376 4.81 -45.66 -46.61
CA ALA A 376 3.55 -46.29 -47.01
C ALA A 376 3.64 -46.88 -48.43
N THR A 377 4.25 -46.15 -49.36
CA THR A 377 4.48 -46.61 -50.74
C THR A 377 5.41 -47.82 -50.80
N MET A 378 6.49 -47.82 -50.02
CA MET A 378 7.42 -48.96 -49.91
C MET A 378 6.74 -50.19 -49.26
N ARG A 379 5.89 -50.00 -48.24
CA ARG A 379 5.11 -51.09 -47.64
C ARG A 379 4.18 -51.74 -48.68
N GLY A 380 3.47 -50.93 -49.46
CA GLY A 380 2.58 -51.41 -50.51
C GLY A 380 3.28 -52.25 -51.60
N SER A 381 4.51 -51.88 -51.98
CA SER A 381 5.29 -52.66 -52.95
C SER A 381 5.86 -53.95 -52.35
N PHE A 382 6.29 -53.94 -51.08
CA PHE A 382 6.67 -55.16 -50.35
C PHE A 382 5.50 -56.16 -50.25
N ASP A 383 4.30 -55.69 -49.86
CA ASP A 383 3.09 -56.53 -49.80
C ASP A 383 2.71 -57.11 -51.17
N GLN A 384 3.08 -56.45 -52.27
CA GLN A 384 2.86 -56.95 -53.62
C GLN A 384 3.89 -58.03 -54.00
N VAL A 385 5.18 -57.80 -53.72
CA VAL A 385 6.25 -58.79 -53.96
C VAL A 385 6.05 -60.06 -53.13
N GLN A 386 5.61 -59.94 -51.87
CA GLN A 386 5.29 -61.07 -51.01
C GLN A 386 4.11 -61.89 -51.55
N ARG A 387 3.09 -61.24 -52.14
CA ARG A 387 1.93 -61.93 -52.75
C ARG A 387 2.28 -62.63 -54.07
N VAL A 388 3.16 -62.08 -54.89
CA VAL A 388 3.63 -62.75 -56.12
C VAL A 388 4.48 -63.97 -55.80
N SER A 389 5.54 -63.80 -54.99
CA SER A 389 6.50 -64.86 -54.67
C SER A 389 5.86 -66.05 -53.93
N THR A 390 4.88 -65.83 -53.06
CA THR A 390 4.16 -66.93 -52.40
C THR A 390 3.31 -67.75 -53.38
N VAL A 391 2.62 -67.11 -54.33
CA VAL A 391 1.84 -67.81 -55.36
C VAL A 391 2.76 -68.64 -56.28
N GLU A 392 3.89 -68.09 -56.70
CA GLU A 392 4.87 -68.78 -57.53
C GLU A 392 5.49 -70.00 -56.81
N LEU A 393 5.82 -69.87 -55.52
CA LEU A 393 6.30 -70.99 -54.70
C LEU A 393 5.26 -72.10 -54.55
N PHE A 394 3.98 -71.77 -54.34
CA PHE A 394 2.90 -72.77 -54.27
C PHE A 394 2.65 -73.48 -55.60
N ALA A 395 2.80 -72.79 -56.74
CA ALA A 395 2.76 -73.40 -58.06
C ALA A 395 3.92 -74.40 -58.25
N LEU A 396 5.16 -73.98 -57.98
CA LEU A 396 6.35 -74.84 -58.07
C LEU A 396 6.26 -76.07 -57.16
N CYS A 397 5.78 -75.91 -55.91
CA CYS A 397 5.55 -77.04 -55.02
C CYS A 397 4.50 -78.02 -55.58
N SER A 398 3.44 -77.51 -56.22
CA SER A 398 2.40 -78.34 -56.85
C SER A 398 2.96 -79.15 -58.02
N GLU A 399 3.83 -78.56 -58.85
CA GLU A 399 4.52 -79.23 -59.96
C GLU A 399 5.50 -80.31 -59.48
N ILE A 400 6.25 -80.05 -58.41
CA ILE A 400 7.13 -81.06 -57.79
C ILE A 400 6.29 -82.26 -57.28
N ILE A 401 5.10 -82.01 -56.71
CA ILE A 401 4.20 -83.05 -56.21
C ILE A 401 3.47 -83.81 -57.34
N THR A 402 3.22 -83.20 -58.51
CA THR A 402 2.76 -83.96 -59.71
C THR A 402 3.89 -84.80 -60.31
N PHE A 403 5.08 -84.23 -60.51
CA PHE A 403 6.25 -84.96 -60.99
C PHE A 403 6.59 -86.18 -60.12
N GLY A 404 6.58 -86.03 -58.78
CA GLY A 404 6.78 -87.13 -57.84
C GLY A 404 5.71 -88.24 -57.92
N ARG A 405 4.45 -87.88 -58.21
CA ARG A 405 3.37 -88.85 -58.48
C ARG A 405 3.58 -89.60 -59.79
N ASP A 406 4.08 -88.92 -60.82
CA ASP A 406 4.31 -89.50 -62.14
C ASP A 406 5.54 -90.40 -62.18
N LEU A 407 6.63 -90.03 -61.50
CA LEU A 407 7.77 -90.93 -61.28
C LEU A 407 7.34 -92.19 -60.51
N LYS A 408 6.49 -92.06 -59.48
CA LYS A 408 5.90 -93.19 -58.72
C LYS A 408 4.89 -94.02 -59.54
N ARG A 409 4.36 -93.48 -60.63
CA ARG A 409 3.55 -94.21 -61.62
C ARG A 409 4.46 -94.99 -62.58
N TYR A 410 5.44 -94.33 -63.18
CA TYR A 410 6.42 -94.95 -64.10
C TYR A 410 7.19 -96.12 -63.46
N ILE A 411 7.66 -95.97 -62.22
CA ILE A 411 8.34 -97.06 -61.48
C ILE A 411 7.42 -98.27 -61.26
N ARG A 412 6.11 -98.06 -61.10
CA ARG A 412 5.11 -99.13 -60.91
C ARG A 412 4.82 -99.87 -62.21
N GLU A 413 4.68 -99.13 -63.30
CA GLU A 413 4.49 -99.66 -64.66
C GLU A 413 5.74 -100.45 -65.11
N SER A 414 6.94 -99.93 -64.84
CA SER A 414 8.21 -100.63 -65.05
C SER A 414 8.28 -101.95 -64.26
N ARG A 415 7.92 -101.95 -62.96
CA ARG A 415 7.88 -103.19 -62.15
C ARG A 415 6.81 -104.18 -62.63
N SER A 416 5.67 -103.70 -63.13
CA SER A 416 4.65 -104.55 -63.76
C SER A 416 5.18 -105.21 -65.04
N CYS A 417 5.86 -104.44 -65.90
CA CYS A 417 6.53 -104.95 -67.10
C CYS A 417 7.60 -106.01 -66.76
N MET A 418 8.42 -105.76 -65.74
CA MET A 418 9.40 -106.73 -65.23
C MET A 418 8.74 -108.04 -64.75
N VAL A 419 7.62 -107.97 -64.02
CA VAL A 419 6.88 -109.16 -63.57
C VAL A 419 6.31 -109.94 -64.77
N ASN A 420 5.70 -109.25 -65.74
CA ASN A 420 5.19 -109.88 -66.96
C ASN A 420 6.31 -110.57 -67.77
N MET A 421 7.50 -109.95 -67.84
CA MET A 421 8.68 -110.54 -68.48
C MET A 421 9.17 -111.80 -67.73
N VAL A 422 9.14 -111.81 -66.39
CA VAL A 422 9.48 -113.00 -65.59
C VAL A 422 8.47 -114.13 -65.82
N SER A 423 7.16 -113.84 -65.79
CA SER A 423 6.13 -114.85 -66.08
C SER A 423 6.26 -115.42 -67.51
N LEU A 424 6.61 -114.58 -68.49
CA LEU A 424 6.87 -115.03 -69.86
C LEU A 424 8.12 -115.91 -69.96
N ILE A 425 9.14 -115.69 -69.12
CA ILE A 425 10.34 -116.54 -69.02
C ILE A 425 10.00 -117.89 -68.36
N GLU A 426 9.13 -117.92 -67.33
CA GLU A 426 8.67 -119.17 -66.70
C GLU A 426 7.78 -120.00 -67.64
N GLU A 427 6.88 -119.35 -68.38
CA GLU A 427 6.08 -119.97 -69.45
C GLU A 427 6.97 -120.56 -70.55
N LYS A 428 8.01 -119.83 -70.99
CA LYS A 428 8.99 -120.30 -71.99
C LYS A 428 9.96 -121.36 -71.44
N GLY A 429 10.25 -121.35 -70.14
CA GLY A 429 11.15 -122.31 -69.49
C GLY A 429 10.64 -123.74 -69.53
N SER A 430 9.32 -123.91 -69.60
CA SER A 430 8.59 -125.20 -69.60
C SER A 430 8.71 -126.00 -70.92
N SER A 431 9.73 -125.76 -71.74
CA SER A 431 9.91 -126.41 -73.06
C SER A 431 11.36 -126.69 -73.46
N THR A 432 12.30 -126.76 -72.50
CA THR A 432 13.74 -126.94 -72.80
C THR A 432 14.41 -128.13 -72.08
N GLU A 433 13.64 -129.13 -71.62
CA GLU A 433 14.17 -130.40 -71.09
C GLU A 433 14.41 -131.46 -72.20
N GLN A 434 15.23 -131.14 -73.21
CA GLN A 434 15.79 -132.14 -74.12
C GLN A 434 16.92 -131.59 -75.01
N PHE A 435 18.15 -131.54 -74.48
CA PHE A 435 19.39 -131.78 -75.24
C PHE A 435 20.61 -131.84 -74.28
N LYS A 436 21.19 -133.03 -74.12
CA LYS A 436 22.49 -133.24 -73.44
C LYS A 436 23.35 -134.23 -74.25
N HIS A 437 24.66 -134.02 -74.18
CA HIS A 437 25.80 -134.92 -74.46
C HIS A 437 26.71 -134.59 -75.65
N LEU A 438 27.99 -134.99 -75.47
CA LEU A 438 29.21 -134.74 -76.27
C LEU A 438 29.71 -133.28 -76.17
N ASN A 439 30.94 -132.96 -75.76
CA ASN A 439 32.07 -133.66 -75.10
C ASN A 439 32.83 -132.59 -74.25
N ALA A 440 33.38 -132.85 -73.05
CA ALA A 440 34.67 -133.51 -72.77
C ALA A 440 35.88 -132.91 -73.55
N ASP A 441 37.00 -132.47 -72.96
CA ASP A 441 37.42 -132.21 -71.55
C ASP A 441 38.75 -131.35 -71.61
N THR A 442 39.45 -130.85 -70.58
CA THR A 442 39.54 -131.14 -69.12
C THR A 442 40.06 -129.90 -68.33
N SER A 443 40.08 -129.97 -66.99
CA SER A 443 40.93 -129.20 -66.03
C SER A 443 42.42 -129.63 -66.10
N GLY A 444 43.45 -129.21 -65.33
CA GLY A 444 43.70 -128.44 -64.08
C GLY A 444 45.18 -128.76 -63.64
N SER A 445 45.75 -128.42 -62.47
CA SER A 445 45.49 -127.43 -61.40
C SER A 445 46.69 -127.42 -60.40
N ALA A 446 46.87 -126.35 -59.60
CA ALA A 446 47.76 -126.23 -58.40
C ALA A 446 49.32 -126.32 -58.56
N CYS A 447 50.03 -125.85 -57.53
CA CYS A 447 51.50 -125.89 -57.39
C CYS A 447 51.92 -126.58 -56.08
N GLN A 448 52.87 -127.53 -56.12
CA GLN A 448 53.77 -127.82 -54.98
C GLN A 448 55.05 -128.61 -55.37
N GLN A 449 56.19 -127.91 -55.25
CA GLN A 449 57.51 -128.27 -54.68
C GLN A 449 58.06 -129.74 -54.62
N VAL A 450 59.41 -129.86 -54.73
CA VAL A 450 60.33 -130.93 -54.24
C VAL A 450 61.02 -131.89 -55.27
N GLU A 451 62.25 -131.51 -55.65
CA GLU A 451 63.54 -132.28 -55.73
C GLU A 451 63.91 -133.44 -56.71
N LEU A 452 65.15 -133.28 -57.26
CA LEU A 452 66.27 -134.24 -57.50
C LEU A 452 66.33 -135.26 -58.68
N ARG A 453 67.26 -134.97 -59.64
CA ARG A 453 68.26 -135.82 -60.38
C ARG A 453 67.80 -137.14 -61.07
N SER A 454 68.24 -137.53 -62.29
CA SER A 454 69.62 -137.61 -62.83
C SER A 454 69.69 -137.91 -64.37
N CYS A 455 70.89 -138.19 -64.91
CA CYS A 455 71.24 -138.52 -66.32
C CYS A 455 70.95 -140.02 -66.71
N GLN A 456 71.33 -140.66 -67.85
CA GLN A 456 72.35 -140.42 -68.92
C GLN A 456 72.25 -141.42 -70.13
N CYS A 457 72.83 -141.12 -71.31
CA CYS A 457 73.32 -142.05 -72.38
C CYS A 457 74.13 -141.25 -73.46
N GLY A 458 74.87 -141.74 -74.49
CA GLY A 458 75.46 -143.06 -74.87
C GLY A 458 75.06 -143.60 -76.28
N SER A 459 75.90 -144.22 -77.15
CA SER A 459 77.38 -144.18 -77.39
C SER A 459 77.85 -145.01 -78.64
N SER A 460 78.95 -144.58 -79.31
CA SER A 460 80.07 -145.37 -79.95
C SER A 460 79.96 -146.29 -81.22
N LYS A 461 80.87 -146.02 -82.22
CA LYS A 461 81.75 -146.93 -83.05
C LYS A 461 81.13 -147.97 -84.05
N PRO A 462 81.87 -148.74 -84.93
CA PRO A 462 83.33 -148.89 -85.23
C PRO A 462 83.75 -148.86 -86.76
N ASP A 463 84.86 -149.52 -87.14
CA ASP A 463 85.69 -149.46 -88.39
C ASP A 463 85.26 -150.34 -89.62
N PHE A 464 85.74 -150.03 -90.85
CA PHE A 464 86.61 -150.90 -91.73
C PHE A 464 86.93 -150.35 -93.18
N SER A 465 88.14 -150.69 -93.65
CA SER A 465 88.85 -150.62 -94.98
C SER A 465 88.23 -150.23 -96.37
N GLN A 466 89.04 -149.47 -97.16
CA GLN A 466 89.53 -149.74 -98.57
C GLN A 466 89.23 -148.73 -99.74
N SER A 467 90.31 -148.39 -100.48
CA SER A 467 90.45 -147.80 -101.85
C SER A 467 89.86 -146.43 -102.28
N ASP A 468 90.74 -145.42 -102.29
CA ASP A 468 91.10 -144.44 -103.36
C ASP A 468 90.12 -143.40 -103.97
N ASN A 469 90.70 -142.24 -104.33
CA ASN A 469 90.12 -141.05 -105.03
C ASN A 469 89.05 -140.26 -104.23
N SER A 470 89.36 -139.38 -103.26
CA SER A 470 90.32 -138.25 -103.24
C SER A 470 90.10 -137.26 -104.42
N THR A 471 89.90 -135.94 -104.25
CA THR A 471 90.23 -135.07 -103.09
C THR A 471 89.25 -133.91 -102.83
N ASP A 472 88.46 -133.45 -103.82
CA ASP A 472 87.91 -132.09 -103.82
C ASP A 472 86.69 -131.84 -102.90
N TYR A 473 85.88 -132.86 -102.64
CA TYR A 473 84.59 -132.71 -101.94
C TYR A 473 84.73 -132.24 -100.47
N ALA A 474 85.92 -132.42 -99.87
CA ALA A 474 86.21 -132.01 -98.50
C ALA A 474 86.39 -130.49 -98.34
N SER A 475 86.95 -129.81 -99.34
CA SER A 475 87.23 -128.36 -99.28
C SER A 475 85.94 -127.54 -99.33
N LEU A 476 84.99 -127.93 -100.19
CA LEU A 476 83.72 -127.22 -100.34
C LEU A 476 82.86 -127.32 -99.07
N ARG A 477 82.89 -128.48 -98.37
CA ARG A 477 82.19 -128.65 -97.09
C ARG A 477 82.77 -127.75 -96.00
N LYS A 478 84.10 -127.69 -95.84
CA LYS A 478 84.75 -126.78 -94.86
C LYS A 478 84.40 -125.30 -95.08
N GLU A 479 84.29 -124.85 -96.34
CA GLU A 479 83.90 -123.47 -96.64
C GLU A 479 82.40 -123.23 -96.43
N PHE A 480 81.54 -124.24 -96.62
CA PHE A 480 80.14 -124.19 -96.21
C PHE A 480 80.02 -124.07 -94.69
N ASP A 481 80.73 -124.92 -93.93
CA ASP A 481 80.73 -124.91 -92.46
C ASP A 481 81.24 -123.54 -91.93
N ARG A 482 82.30 -122.98 -92.53
CA ARG A 482 82.79 -121.62 -92.21
C ARG A 482 81.74 -120.55 -92.46
N LYS A 483 81.00 -120.63 -93.58
CA LYS A 483 79.90 -119.69 -93.89
C LYS A 483 78.70 -119.88 -92.97
N SER A 484 78.38 -121.11 -92.56
CA SER A 484 77.33 -121.39 -91.58
C SER A 484 77.67 -120.75 -90.23
N ASN A 485 78.90 -120.95 -89.73
CA ASN A 485 79.35 -120.35 -88.47
C ASN A 485 79.34 -118.81 -88.52
N ILE A 486 79.68 -118.20 -89.66
CA ILE A 486 79.60 -116.74 -89.85
C ILE A 486 78.13 -116.28 -89.89
N ALA A 487 77.24 -117.01 -90.56
CA ALA A 487 75.81 -116.70 -90.60
C ALA A 487 75.15 -116.85 -89.22
N GLU A 488 75.52 -117.86 -88.44
CA GLU A 488 75.08 -118.05 -87.06
C GLU A 488 75.57 -116.91 -86.16
N GLY A 489 76.86 -116.54 -86.24
CA GLY A 489 77.42 -115.40 -85.52
C GLY A 489 76.71 -114.09 -85.86
N LEU A 490 76.53 -113.77 -87.15
CA LEU A 490 75.76 -112.60 -87.58
C LEU A 490 74.28 -112.68 -87.14
N SER A 491 73.68 -113.87 -87.03
CA SER A 491 72.32 -114.02 -86.49
C SER A 491 72.26 -113.80 -84.97
N PHE A 492 73.34 -114.09 -84.24
CA PHE A 492 73.48 -113.79 -82.82
C PHE A 492 73.68 -112.28 -82.61
N ASP A 493 74.58 -111.64 -83.35
CA ASP A 493 74.79 -110.20 -83.31
C ASP A 493 73.52 -109.42 -83.70
N LEU A 494 72.77 -109.90 -84.69
CA LEU A 494 71.48 -109.30 -85.07
C LEU A 494 70.42 -109.45 -83.97
N LYS A 495 70.38 -110.60 -83.27
CA LYS A 495 69.48 -110.79 -82.10
C LYS A 495 69.88 -109.89 -80.94
N LEU A 496 71.17 -109.76 -80.64
CA LEU A 496 71.69 -108.89 -79.58
C LEU A 496 71.44 -107.40 -79.91
N LEU A 497 71.53 -107.03 -81.18
CA LEU A 497 71.16 -105.69 -81.66
C LEU A 497 69.63 -105.46 -81.58
N GLN A 498 68.81 -106.46 -81.91
CA GLN A 498 67.35 -106.40 -81.75
C GLN A 498 66.94 -106.31 -80.27
N GLU A 499 67.59 -107.06 -79.39
CA GLU A 499 67.36 -107.03 -77.94
C GLU A 499 67.78 -105.69 -77.33
N SER A 500 68.96 -105.18 -77.68
CA SER A 500 69.41 -103.86 -77.20
C SER A 500 68.60 -102.70 -77.77
N THR A 501 68.11 -102.76 -79.02
CA THR A 501 67.20 -101.74 -79.57
C THR A 501 65.78 -101.85 -79.00
N SER A 502 65.29 -103.06 -78.69
CA SER A 502 64.03 -103.23 -77.96
C SER A 502 64.14 -102.69 -76.54
N ASN A 503 65.21 -103.00 -75.82
CA ASN A 503 65.46 -102.49 -74.46
C ASN A 503 65.65 -100.95 -74.47
N ALA A 504 66.36 -100.40 -75.45
CA ALA A 504 66.46 -98.95 -75.63
C ALA A 504 65.10 -98.29 -75.93
N LYS A 505 64.21 -98.98 -76.67
CA LYS A 505 62.82 -98.51 -76.87
C LYS A 505 62.02 -98.58 -75.58
N ASP A 506 62.01 -99.70 -74.87
CA ASP A 506 61.32 -99.86 -73.59
C ASP A 506 61.78 -98.83 -72.55
N MET A 507 63.09 -98.53 -72.51
CA MET A 507 63.65 -97.48 -71.64
C MET A 507 63.24 -96.08 -72.07
N LYS A 508 63.06 -95.82 -73.38
CA LYS A 508 62.53 -94.54 -73.87
C LYS A 508 61.03 -94.41 -73.57
N ASP A 509 60.23 -95.43 -73.86
CA ASP A 509 58.79 -95.42 -73.63
C ASP A 509 58.49 -95.23 -72.12
N LYS A 510 59.30 -95.84 -71.23
CA LYS A 510 59.28 -95.56 -69.77
C LYS A 510 59.72 -94.14 -69.41
N ALA A 511 60.71 -93.56 -70.10
CA ALA A 511 61.14 -92.19 -69.85
C ALA A 511 60.07 -91.17 -70.28
N ASP A 512 59.38 -91.41 -71.40
CA ASP A 512 58.24 -90.62 -71.86
C ASP A 512 57.03 -90.78 -70.91
N GLU A 513 56.77 -91.98 -70.37
CA GLU A 513 55.78 -92.22 -69.30
C GLU A 513 56.13 -91.45 -68.02
N ILE A 514 57.37 -91.54 -67.53
CA ILE A 514 57.84 -90.79 -66.35
C ILE A 514 57.74 -89.28 -66.59
N SER A 515 58.06 -88.79 -67.79
CA SER A 515 57.99 -87.38 -68.16
C SER A 515 56.54 -86.86 -68.15
N THR A 516 55.59 -87.63 -68.68
CA THR A 516 54.15 -87.28 -68.65
C THR A 516 53.56 -87.37 -67.24
N ALA A 517 53.98 -88.34 -66.43
CA ALA A 517 53.62 -88.43 -65.01
C ALA A 517 54.17 -87.25 -64.20
N LEU A 518 55.44 -86.88 -64.38
CA LEU A 518 56.07 -85.72 -63.74
C LEU A 518 55.38 -84.41 -64.16
N SER A 519 55.06 -84.25 -65.44
CA SER A 519 54.29 -83.10 -65.96
C SER A 519 52.87 -83.02 -65.39
N LYS A 520 52.26 -84.16 -65.04
CA LYS A 520 50.98 -84.20 -64.32
C LYS A 520 51.15 -83.77 -62.86
N VAL A 521 52.14 -84.31 -62.15
CA VAL A 521 52.43 -83.97 -60.75
C VAL A 521 52.80 -82.49 -60.60
N GLN A 522 53.62 -81.92 -61.50
CA GLN A 522 53.98 -80.50 -61.48
C GLN A 522 52.73 -79.62 -61.58
N ARG A 523 51.86 -79.85 -62.56
CA ARG A 523 50.62 -79.07 -62.73
C ARG A 523 49.68 -79.21 -61.53
N GLU A 524 49.61 -80.39 -60.90
CA GLU A 524 48.83 -80.59 -59.69
C GLU A 524 49.44 -79.85 -58.48
N LEU A 525 50.77 -79.81 -58.37
CA LEU A 525 51.49 -78.99 -57.40
C LEU A 525 51.27 -77.49 -57.64
N ASP A 526 51.31 -77.01 -58.89
CA ASP A 526 51.06 -75.61 -59.25
C ASP A 526 49.62 -75.20 -58.86
N ILE A 527 48.62 -76.03 -59.19
CA ILE A 527 47.22 -75.81 -58.80
C ILE A 527 47.06 -75.79 -57.28
N LYS A 528 47.73 -76.70 -56.54
CA LYS A 528 47.69 -76.73 -55.08
C LYS A 528 48.41 -75.54 -54.45
N THR A 529 49.50 -75.06 -55.04
CA THR A 529 50.25 -73.89 -54.59
C THR A 529 49.41 -72.62 -54.76
N ASN A 530 48.80 -72.43 -55.95
CA ASN A 530 47.87 -71.32 -56.20
C ASN A 530 46.64 -71.37 -55.28
N ALA A 531 46.12 -72.56 -54.97
CA ALA A 531 45.02 -72.71 -54.00
C ALA A 531 45.46 -72.35 -52.58
N MET A 532 46.67 -72.75 -52.15
CA MET A 532 47.24 -72.40 -50.85
C MET A 532 47.51 -70.90 -50.71
N GLU A 533 48.07 -70.24 -51.73
CA GLU A 533 48.29 -68.79 -51.74
C GLU A 533 46.96 -68.02 -51.63
N ASN A 534 45.91 -68.47 -52.33
CA ASN A 534 44.58 -67.87 -52.21
C ASN A 534 43.92 -68.12 -50.85
N MET A 535 44.21 -69.24 -50.17
CA MET A 535 43.78 -69.45 -48.78
C MET A 535 44.55 -68.55 -47.81
N LEU A 536 45.87 -68.37 -47.98
CA LEU A 536 46.68 -67.47 -47.16
C LEU A 536 46.24 -66.01 -47.30
N LYS A 537 45.89 -65.56 -48.51
CA LYS A 537 45.29 -64.23 -48.76
C LYS A 537 43.97 -64.03 -48.01
N LYS A 538 43.10 -65.05 -47.99
CA LYS A 538 41.85 -65.03 -47.23
C LYS A 538 42.07 -65.08 -45.72
N GLN A 539 43.02 -65.88 -45.25
CA GLN A 539 43.41 -65.94 -43.83
C GLN A 539 43.88 -64.56 -43.36
N LYS A 540 44.79 -63.90 -44.10
CA LYS A 540 45.27 -62.56 -43.71
C LYS A 540 44.13 -61.53 -43.65
N ALA A 541 43.20 -61.55 -44.61
CA ALA A 541 42.06 -60.64 -44.59
C ALA A 541 41.16 -60.86 -43.36
N LEU A 542 40.94 -62.11 -42.95
CA LEU A 542 40.19 -62.45 -41.74
C LEU A 542 40.95 -62.11 -40.45
N GLU A 543 42.29 -62.18 -40.45
CA GLU A 543 43.14 -61.73 -39.34
C GLU A 543 43.10 -60.20 -39.18
N GLU A 544 43.03 -59.46 -40.29
CA GLU A 544 42.90 -58.00 -40.34
C GLU A 544 41.50 -57.55 -39.88
N GLU A 545 40.44 -58.17 -40.39
CA GLU A 545 39.04 -57.98 -39.92
C GLU A 545 38.88 -58.33 -38.43
N LEU A 546 39.52 -59.41 -37.95
CA LEU A 546 39.50 -59.77 -36.53
C LEU A 546 40.23 -58.73 -35.67
N ALA A 547 41.35 -58.18 -36.13
CA ALA A 547 42.08 -57.14 -35.41
C ALA A 547 41.29 -55.84 -35.30
N GLU A 548 40.61 -55.42 -36.38
CA GLU A 548 39.70 -54.26 -36.38
C GLU A 548 38.52 -54.47 -35.41
N ASN A 549 37.84 -55.62 -35.49
CA ASN A 549 36.77 -55.96 -34.56
C ASN A 549 37.25 -56.00 -33.09
N CYS A 550 38.46 -56.49 -32.83
CA CYS A 550 39.05 -56.44 -31.49
C CYS A 550 39.30 -55.00 -31.01
N ALA A 551 39.76 -54.10 -31.88
CA ALA A 551 39.93 -52.69 -31.55
C ALA A 551 38.60 -52.02 -31.19
N VAL A 552 37.54 -52.24 -31.99
CA VAL A 552 36.18 -51.74 -31.73
C VAL A 552 35.62 -52.31 -30.40
N ILE A 553 35.86 -53.59 -30.10
CA ILE A 553 35.49 -54.18 -28.80
C ILE A 553 36.25 -53.52 -27.64
N THR A 554 37.49 -53.07 -27.83
CA THR A 554 38.21 -52.35 -26.77
C THR A 554 37.72 -50.92 -26.55
N THR A 555 37.33 -50.17 -27.60
CA THR A 555 36.77 -48.82 -27.41
C THR A 555 35.40 -48.88 -26.73
N LEU A 556 34.49 -49.74 -27.22
CA LEU A 556 33.16 -49.94 -26.64
C LEU A 556 33.20 -50.39 -25.17
N ARG A 557 34.23 -51.16 -24.76
CA ARG A 557 34.46 -51.50 -23.34
C ARG A 557 34.85 -50.29 -22.50
N SER A 558 35.75 -49.43 -22.99
CA SER A 558 36.14 -48.21 -22.28
C SER A 558 35.01 -47.19 -22.18
N GLU A 559 34.16 -47.10 -23.21
CA GLU A 559 32.96 -46.25 -23.23
C GLU A 559 31.89 -46.78 -22.23
N LEU A 560 31.71 -48.10 -22.15
CA LEU A 560 30.84 -48.74 -21.16
C LEU A 560 31.34 -48.51 -19.72
N GLU A 561 32.65 -48.62 -19.47
CA GLU A 561 33.25 -48.37 -18.16
C GLU A 561 33.10 -46.90 -17.74
N GLN A 562 33.32 -45.95 -18.65
CA GLN A 562 33.06 -44.52 -18.40
C GLN A 562 31.58 -44.24 -18.11
N SER A 563 30.67 -44.85 -18.88
CA SER A 563 29.22 -44.74 -18.66
C SER A 563 28.81 -45.31 -17.30
N GLN A 564 29.41 -46.43 -16.87
CA GLN A 564 29.17 -47.04 -15.56
C GLN A 564 29.71 -46.16 -14.41
N ILE A 565 30.87 -45.54 -14.57
CA ILE A 565 31.41 -44.56 -13.61
C ILE A 565 30.47 -43.35 -13.49
N LEU A 566 30.06 -42.76 -14.62
CA LEU A 566 29.15 -41.60 -14.64
C LEU A 566 27.77 -41.94 -14.04
N SER A 567 27.22 -43.12 -14.34
CA SER A 567 26.00 -43.63 -13.71
C SER A 567 26.14 -43.77 -12.19
N SER A 568 27.29 -44.26 -11.70
CA SER A 568 27.56 -44.36 -10.25
C SER A 568 27.69 -42.99 -9.56
N ALA A 569 28.23 -41.99 -10.25
CA ALA A 569 28.34 -40.61 -9.75
C ALA A 569 26.95 -39.95 -9.66
N LEU A 570 26.14 -40.03 -10.72
CA LEU A 570 24.76 -39.53 -10.73
C LEU A 570 23.89 -40.25 -9.69
N LEU A 571 24.10 -41.55 -9.45
CA LEU A 571 23.36 -42.30 -8.41
C LEU A 571 23.78 -41.93 -6.98
N ARG A 572 24.98 -41.37 -6.78
CA ARG A 572 25.37 -40.74 -5.52
C ARG A 572 24.69 -39.38 -5.37
N GLU A 573 24.80 -38.51 -6.38
CA GLU A 573 24.18 -37.19 -6.40
C GLU A 573 22.65 -37.24 -6.19
N ASN A 574 21.96 -38.21 -6.79
CA ASN A 574 20.52 -38.46 -6.58
C ASN A 574 20.15 -38.99 -5.18
N LYS A 575 21.12 -39.43 -4.37
CA LYS A 575 20.93 -39.71 -2.94
C LYS A 575 21.19 -38.46 -2.11
N ASP A 576 22.27 -37.73 -2.42
CA ASP A 576 22.64 -36.52 -1.70
C ASP A 576 21.53 -35.46 -1.83
N LEU A 577 21.02 -35.24 -3.04
CA LEU A 577 19.84 -34.39 -3.32
C LEU A 577 18.56 -34.88 -2.62
N ARG A 578 18.42 -36.18 -2.41
CA ARG A 578 17.26 -36.75 -1.69
C ARG A 578 17.36 -36.50 -0.18
N VAL A 579 18.56 -36.63 0.40
CA VAL A 579 18.78 -36.30 1.81
C VAL A 579 18.51 -34.81 2.06
N ILE A 580 18.95 -33.93 1.15
CA ILE A 580 18.63 -32.49 1.21
C ILE A 580 17.11 -32.27 1.12
N LEU A 581 16.42 -32.92 0.18
CA LEU A 581 14.95 -32.83 0.07
C LEU A 581 14.24 -33.34 1.32
N GLU A 582 14.68 -34.46 1.89
CA GLU A 582 14.14 -35.01 3.14
C GLU A 582 14.36 -34.02 4.30
N GLU A 583 15.55 -33.41 4.42
CA GLU A 583 15.85 -32.38 5.43
C GLU A 583 14.98 -31.12 5.28
N GLU A 584 14.81 -30.59 4.06
CA GLU A 584 13.95 -29.43 3.81
C GLU A 584 12.46 -29.74 4.04
N THR A 585 12.00 -30.96 3.75
CA THR A 585 10.62 -31.35 4.11
C THR A 585 10.41 -31.42 5.63
N VAL A 586 11.42 -31.83 6.41
CA VAL A 586 11.36 -31.77 7.88
C VAL A 586 11.26 -30.32 8.35
N LYS A 587 12.17 -29.44 7.90
CA LYS A 587 12.13 -27.99 8.22
C LYS A 587 10.78 -27.36 7.88
N HIS A 588 10.24 -27.67 6.71
CA HIS A 588 8.91 -27.19 6.31
C HIS A 588 7.80 -27.68 7.27
N THR A 589 7.84 -28.93 7.73
CA THR A 589 6.87 -29.42 8.73
C THR A 589 7.05 -28.79 10.11
N GLU A 590 8.29 -28.51 10.55
CA GLU A 590 8.57 -27.82 11.81
C GLU A 590 8.08 -26.37 11.78
N ILE A 591 8.35 -25.64 10.69
CA ILE A 591 7.83 -24.28 10.46
C ILE A 591 6.29 -24.29 10.44
N LYS A 592 5.68 -25.29 9.80
CA LYS A 592 4.20 -25.41 9.77
C LYS A 592 3.60 -25.63 11.16
N VAL A 593 4.22 -26.45 12.02
CA VAL A 593 3.79 -26.62 13.41
C VAL A 593 3.95 -25.33 14.21
N LEU A 594 5.05 -24.60 14.02
CA LEU A 594 5.29 -23.32 14.69
C LEU A 594 4.31 -22.21 14.24
N LEU A 595 3.83 -22.27 12.99
CA LEU A 595 2.75 -21.40 12.50
C LEU A 595 1.38 -21.78 13.10
N GLU A 596 1.08 -23.08 13.21
CA GLU A 596 -0.13 -23.58 13.87
C GLU A 596 -0.17 -23.14 15.35
N ASP A 597 0.94 -23.29 16.09
CA ASP A 597 1.05 -22.81 17.48
C ASP A 597 0.83 -21.29 17.58
N LYS A 598 1.33 -20.49 16.62
CA LYS A 598 1.07 -19.05 16.56
C LYS A 598 -0.39 -18.72 16.31
N ILE A 599 -1.07 -19.43 15.41
CA ILE A 599 -2.51 -19.25 15.14
C ILE A 599 -3.32 -19.52 16.43
N ASN A 600 -3.04 -20.63 17.12
CA ASN A 600 -3.69 -20.97 18.39
C ASN A 600 -3.46 -19.91 19.48
N VAL A 601 -2.29 -19.26 19.52
CA VAL A 601 -2.03 -18.10 20.41
C VAL A 601 -2.83 -16.87 20.00
N ILE A 602 -2.95 -16.58 18.70
CA ILE A 602 -3.74 -15.45 18.19
C ILE A 602 -5.23 -15.63 18.52
N GLU A 603 -5.82 -16.80 18.24
CA GLU A 603 -7.21 -17.11 18.60
C GLU A 603 -7.47 -16.95 20.11
N GLY A 604 -6.49 -17.31 20.95
CA GLY A 604 -6.54 -17.12 22.40
C GLY A 604 -6.52 -15.64 22.83
N LEU A 605 -5.73 -14.81 22.15
CA LEU A 605 -5.67 -13.36 22.38
C LEU A 605 -6.93 -12.64 21.87
N GLU A 606 -7.42 -13.00 20.69
CA GLU A 606 -8.70 -12.50 20.15
C GLU A 606 -9.87 -12.85 21.08
N SER A 607 -9.89 -14.07 21.61
CA SER A 607 -10.86 -14.51 22.62
C SER A 607 -10.80 -13.67 23.91
N GLN A 608 -9.61 -13.26 24.35
CA GLN A 608 -9.47 -12.34 25.49
C GLN A 608 -9.94 -10.92 25.13
N ILE A 609 -9.57 -10.38 23.96
CA ILE A 609 -10.00 -9.06 23.50
C ILE A 609 -11.52 -8.98 23.38
N LEU A 610 -12.17 -10.03 22.85
CA LEU A 610 -13.63 -10.14 22.79
C LEU A 610 -14.28 -10.23 24.18
N LEU A 611 -13.62 -10.89 25.15
CA LEU A 611 -14.11 -10.97 26.53
C LEU A 611 -14.03 -9.61 27.23
N LEU A 612 -12.87 -8.94 27.15
CA LEU A 612 -12.62 -7.61 27.73
C LEU A 612 -13.58 -6.57 27.14
N ASN A 613 -13.69 -6.50 25.81
CA ASN A 613 -14.65 -5.62 25.13
C ASN A 613 -16.10 -5.88 25.56
N ARG A 614 -16.45 -7.12 25.94
CA ARG A 614 -17.81 -7.46 26.39
C ARG A 614 -18.07 -7.10 27.86
N SER A 615 -17.08 -7.19 28.74
CA SER A 615 -17.24 -6.85 30.17
C SER A 615 -16.97 -5.37 30.46
N GLU A 616 -15.88 -4.81 29.94
CA GLU A 616 -15.39 -3.49 30.35
C GLU A 616 -16.16 -2.37 29.65
N VAL A 617 -16.40 -2.47 28.34
CA VAL A 617 -17.27 -1.53 27.61
C VAL A 617 -18.72 -1.67 28.08
N GLY A 618 -19.17 -2.89 28.40
CA GLY A 618 -20.50 -3.13 28.98
C GLY A 618 -20.71 -2.44 30.33
N GLN A 619 -19.72 -2.51 31.22
CA GLN A 619 -19.75 -1.81 32.51
C GLN A 619 -19.66 -0.29 32.31
N LEU A 620 -18.70 0.20 31.51
CA LEU A 620 -18.54 1.62 31.23
C LEU A 620 -19.81 2.26 30.65
N LEU A 621 -20.53 1.58 29.76
CA LEU A 621 -21.81 2.06 29.24
C LEU A 621 -22.88 2.16 30.33
N SER A 622 -22.94 1.21 31.27
CA SER A 622 -23.83 1.28 32.44
C SER A 622 -23.48 2.45 33.36
N ASP A 623 -22.19 2.65 33.64
CA ASP A 623 -21.69 3.72 34.51
C ASP A 623 -21.94 5.10 33.88
N ILE A 624 -21.77 5.22 32.56
CA ILE A 624 -22.11 6.42 31.77
C ILE A 624 -23.62 6.67 31.79
N GLU A 625 -24.47 5.64 31.70
CA GLU A 625 -25.92 5.80 31.77
C GLU A 625 -26.37 6.23 33.18
N GLU A 626 -25.81 5.68 34.26
CA GLU A 626 -26.09 6.12 35.63
C GLU A 626 -25.62 7.58 35.88
N LEU A 627 -24.44 7.94 35.39
CA LEU A 627 -23.92 9.32 35.46
C LEU A 627 -24.80 10.30 34.67
N ASN A 628 -25.22 9.94 33.45
CA ASN A 628 -26.10 10.76 32.61
C ASN A 628 -27.49 10.96 33.27
N ASN A 629 -28.06 9.90 33.86
CA ASN A 629 -29.29 10.00 34.63
C ASN A 629 -29.13 10.91 35.87
N SER A 630 -27.98 10.84 36.53
CA SER A 630 -27.65 11.71 37.68
C SER A 630 -27.51 13.18 37.27
N ILE A 631 -26.81 13.48 36.17
CA ILE A 631 -26.67 14.83 35.60
C ILE A 631 -28.04 15.41 35.22
N LYS A 632 -28.92 14.59 34.62
CA LYS A 632 -30.28 14.98 34.24
C LYS A 632 -31.14 15.33 35.45
N LEU A 633 -31.00 14.60 36.56
CA LEU A 633 -31.69 14.89 37.81
C LEU A 633 -31.19 16.22 38.42
N ILE A 634 -29.87 16.43 38.44
CA ILE A 634 -29.25 17.70 38.88
C ILE A 634 -29.68 18.90 38.01
N SER A 635 -29.87 18.73 36.69
CA SER A 635 -30.38 19.83 35.84
C SER A 635 -31.82 20.18 36.19
N ASN A 636 -32.70 19.19 36.40
CA ASN A 636 -34.07 19.43 36.85
C ASN A 636 -34.10 20.19 38.18
N ASP A 637 -33.28 19.80 39.16
CA ASP A 637 -33.21 20.47 40.46
C ASP A 637 -32.66 21.90 40.35
N ARG A 638 -31.65 22.12 39.50
CA ARG A 638 -31.17 23.48 39.16
C ARG A 638 -32.27 24.34 38.53
N GLU A 639 -33.04 23.78 37.60
CA GLU A 639 -34.14 24.48 36.92
C GLU A 639 -35.29 24.81 37.90
N ASN A 640 -35.62 23.89 38.81
CA ASN A 640 -36.56 24.12 39.91
C ASN A 640 -36.10 25.24 40.85
N LEU A 641 -34.84 25.19 41.31
CA LEU A 641 -34.25 26.22 42.18
C LEU A 641 -34.17 27.58 41.48
N GLN A 642 -33.85 27.61 40.17
CA GLN A 642 -33.81 28.84 39.39
C GLN A 642 -35.22 29.45 39.22
N ALA A 643 -36.26 28.63 39.06
CA ALA A 643 -37.65 29.09 39.10
C ALA A 643 -38.04 29.64 40.49
N GLU A 644 -37.68 28.97 41.58
CA GLU A 644 -37.94 29.45 42.94
C GLU A 644 -37.24 30.81 43.21
N ILE A 645 -35.97 30.94 42.82
CA ILE A 645 -35.20 32.20 42.91
C ILE A 645 -35.89 33.35 42.17
N LEU A 646 -36.49 33.09 40.99
CA LEU A 646 -37.29 34.11 40.28
C LEU A 646 -38.53 34.50 41.09
N THR A 647 -39.32 33.55 41.60
CA THR A 647 -40.51 33.88 42.41
C THR A 647 -40.16 34.60 43.72
N LEU A 648 -38.98 34.34 44.30
CA LEU A 648 -38.49 35.05 45.48
C LEU A 648 -38.03 36.48 45.13
N ARG A 649 -37.44 36.68 43.94
CA ARG A 649 -37.09 38.02 43.42
C ARG A 649 -38.33 38.86 43.19
N ASP A 650 -39.33 38.33 42.50
CA ASP A 650 -40.61 39.04 42.25
C ASP A 650 -41.28 39.46 43.55
N ARG A 651 -41.23 38.61 44.58
CA ARG A 651 -41.77 38.89 45.93
C ARG A 651 -40.94 39.91 46.70
N LEU A 652 -39.62 39.94 46.52
CA LEU A 652 -38.75 40.96 47.11
C LEU A 652 -39.01 42.33 46.46
N GLU A 653 -39.12 42.38 45.14
CA GLU A 653 -39.39 43.62 44.38
C GLU A 653 -40.78 44.20 44.74
N MET A 654 -41.82 43.35 44.82
CA MET A 654 -43.13 43.75 45.36
C MET A 654 -43.06 44.26 46.81
N ALA A 655 -42.25 43.63 47.67
CA ALA A 655 -42.09 44.06 49.06
C ALA A 655 -41.33 45.40 49.19
N MET A 656 -40.34 45.64 48.32
CA MET A 656 -39.63 46.92 48.23
C MET A 656 -40.56 48.05 47.78
N ALA A 657 -41.31 47.85 46.69
CA ALA A 657 -42.27 48.84 46.20
C ALA A 657 -43.34 49.19 47.25
N LEU A 658 -43.85 48.19 47.99
CA LEU A 658 -44.76 48.42 49.12
C LEU A 658 -44.07 49.15 50.29
N SER A 659 -42.78 48.94 50.54
CA SER A 659 -42.03 49.69 51.56
C SER A 659 -41.88 51.16 51.16
N GLU A 660 -41.57 51.44 49.89
CA GLU A 660 -41.45 52.78 49.34
C GLU A 660 -42.79 53.53 49.37
N GLU A 661 -43.90 52.87 49.02
CA GLU A 661 -45.26 53.43 49.14
C GLU A 661 -45.62 53.78 50.61
N ASN A 662 -45.29 52.89 51.56
CA ASN A 662 -45.52 53.15 52.98
C ASN A 662 -44.63 54.28 53.53
N GLU A 663 -43.38 54.41 53.06
CA GLU A 663 -42.52 55.55 53.44
C GLU A 663 -43.06 56.86 52.87
N ALA A 664 -43.47 56.90 51.60
CA ALA A 664 -44.10 58.07 50.99
C ALA A 664 -45.37 58.49 51.75
N ALA A 665 -46.27 57.55 52.07
CA ALA A 665 -47.47 57.81 52.86
C ALA A 665 -47.15 58.31 54.28
N ALA A 666 -46.09 57.79 54.92
CA ALA A 666 -45.62 58.28 56.22
C ALA A 666 -45.03 59.70 56.14
N VAL A 667 -44.39 60.07 55.03
CA VAL A 667 -43.91 61.44 54.78
C VAL A 667 -45.08 62.40 54.53
N GLU A 668 -46.07 62.04 53.71
CA GLU A 668 -47.28 62.85 53.49
C GLU A 668 -48.07 63.07 54.79
N ALA A 669 -48.21 62.03 55.63
CA ALA A 669 -48.86 62.13 56.93
C ALA A 669 -48.10 63.09 57.88
N ARG A 670 -46.76 63.04 57.91
CA ARG A 670 -45.93 63.99 58.68
C ARG A 670 -46.08 65.43 58.19
N GLN A 671 -46.05 65.66 56.87
CA GLN A 671 -46.25 66.99 56.29
C GLN A 671 -47.64 67.55 56.64
N THR A 672 -48.69 66.72 56.53
CA THR A 672 -50.06 67.08 56.88
C THR A 672 -50.20 67.42 58.37
N ALA A 673 -49.53 66.68 59.25
CA ALA A 673 -49.49 66.96 60.68
C ALA A 673 -48.78 68.28 61.00
N GLU A 674 -47.65 68.57 60.36
CA GLU A 674 -46.91 69.82 60.57
C GLU A 674 -47.70 71.05 60.06
N ILE A 675 -48.37 70.94 58.91
CA ILE A 675 -49.31 71.98 58.41
C ILE A 675 -50.44 72.22 59.43
N SER A 676 -51.00 71.15 59.99
CA SER A 676 -52.09 71.23 60.99
C SER A 676 -51.62 71.85 62.30
N LYS A 677 -50.38 71.56 62.72
CA LYS A 677 -49.71 72.16 63.87
C LYS A 677 -49.49 73.66 63.67
N ILE A 678 -48.94 74.08 62.52
CA ILE A 678 -48.73 75.51 62.21
C ILE A 678 -50.06 76.29 62.25
N TYR A 679 -51.13 75.70 61.71
CA TYR A 679 -52.48 76.31 61.80
C TYR A 679 -53.01 76.39 63.25
N ALA A 680 -52.73 75.40 64.09
CA ALA A 680 -53.08 75.43 65.51
C ALA A 680 -52.27 76.49 66.27
N GLU A 681 -50.97 76.64 65.98
CA GLU A 681 -50.10 77.67 66.54
C GLU A 681 -50.54 79.10 66.12
N GLU A 682 -50.98 79.29 64.87
CA GLU A 682 -51.58 80.54 64.40
C GLU A 682 -52.89 80.86 65.16
N LYS A 683 -53.76 79.86 65.36
CA LYS A 683 -55.03 80.03 66.10
C LYS A 683 -54.81 80.31 67.59
N GLU A 684 -53.79 79.71 68.19
CA GLU A 684 -53.39 79.94 69.58
C GLU A 684 -52.88 81.38 69.80
N GLU A 685 -52.14 81.97 68.85
CA GLU A 685 -51.77 83.40 68.93
C GLU A 685 -52.97 84.34 68.65
N GLU A 686 -53.91 83.96 67.77
CA GLU A 686 -55.18 84.70 67.62
C GLU A 686 -55.99 84.71 68.93
N VAL A 687 -56.06 83.56 69.63
CA VAL A 687 -56.69 83.48 70.96
C VAL A 687 -55.98 84.38 71.96
N LYS A 688 -54.65 84.37 72.06
CA LYS A 688 -53.90 85.26 72.98
C LYS A 688 -54.07 86.75 72.68
N ILE A 689 -54.30 87.12 71.42
CA ILE A 689 -54.64 88.50 71.04
C ILE A 689 -56.05 88.85 71.52
N LEU A 690 -57.01 87.93 71.34
CA LEU A 690 -58.37 88.10 71.82
C LEU A 690 -58.43 88.15 73.36
N GLU A 691 -57.72 87.29 74.07
CA GLU A 691 -57.60 87.28 75.53
C GLU A 691 -57.12 88.64 76.06
N ARG A 692 -56.01 89.19 75.53
CA ARG A 692 -55.55 90.54 75.91
C ARG A 692 -56.59 91.62 75.62
N SER A 693 -57.31 91.52 74.51
CA SER A 693 -58.39 92.49 74.20
C SER A 693 -59.59 92.36 75.15
N VAL A 694 -59.84 91.18 75.70
CA VAL A 694 -60.85 90.95 76.75
C VAL A 694 -60.34 91.45 78.10
N GLU A 695 -59.07 91.23 78.46
CA GLU A 695 -58.43 91.79 79.66
C GLU A 695 -58.45 93.33 79.63
N GLU A 696 -58.14 93.95 78.49
CA GLU A 696 -58.24 95.40 78.30
C GLU A 696 -59.70 95.89 78.42
N LEU A 697 -60.66 95.16 77.86
CA LEU A 697 -62.09 95.45 77.99
C LEU A 697 -62.57 95.34 79.44
N GLU A 698 -62.22 94.27 80.17
CA GLU A 698 -62.52 94.11 81.60
C GLU A 698 -61.85 95.21 82.44
N GLY A 699 -60.65 95.65 82.07
CA GLY A 699 -60.01 96.85 82.61
C GLY A 699 -60.84 98.10 82.41
N THR A 700 -61.38 98.36 81.21
CA THR A 700 -62.28 99.50 80.98
C THR A 700 -63.62 99.35 81.71
N VAL A 701 -64.16 98.14 81.82
CA VAL A 701 -65.41 97.87 82.53
C VAL A 701 -65.24 98.11 84.03
N THR A 702 -64.17 97.65 84.66
CA THR A 702 -63.92 97.88 86.09
C THR A 702 -63.74 99.37 86.43
N VAL A 703 -63.08 100.14 85.56
CA VAL A 703 -63.01 101.61 85.69
C VAL A 703 -64.41 102.24 85.55
N LEU A 704 -65.23 101.81 84.60
CA LEU A 704 -66.61 102.30 84.44
C LEU A 704 -67.51 101.87 85.60
N GLU A 705 -67.31 100.68 86.19
CA GLU A 705 -68.01 100.24 87.40
C GLU A 705 -67.59 101.05 88.63
N GLU A 706 -66.32 101.46 88.74
CA GLU A 706 -65.85 102.39 89.77
C GLU A 706 -66.42 103.80 89.57
N GLU A 707 -66.43 104.34 88.34
CA GLU A 707 -67.12 105.61 88.01
C GLU A 707 -68.63 105.54 88.32
N VAL A 708 -69.30 104.44 87.98
CA VAL A 708 -70.71 104.21 88.33
C VAL A 708 -70.91 104.08 89.84
N CYS A 709 -69.96 103.50 90.59
CA CYS A 709 -70.02 103.48 92.04
C CYS A 709 -69.82 104.88 92.66
N ASN A 710 -68.88 105.67 92.13
CA ASN A 710 -68.65 107.07 92.52
C ASN A 710 -69.87 107.95 92.22
N LEU A 711 -70.45 107.85 91.01
CA LEU A 711 -71.71 108.50 90.64
C LEU A 711 -72.88 108.05 91.53
N LYS A 712 -72.90 106.79 91.95
CA LYS A 712 -73.90 106.24 92.89
C LYS A 712 -73.68 106.75 94.33
N GLU A 713 -72.45 107.08 94.72
CA GLU A 713 -72.11 107.77 95.97
C GLU A 713 -72.50 109.26 95.93
N GLU A 714 -72.24 109.94 94.81
CA GLU A 714 -72.68 111.32 94.54
C GLU A 714 -74.22 111.42 94.52
N VAL A 715 -74.89 110.48 93.84
CA VAL A 715 -76.35 110.35 93.88
C VAL A 715 -76.86 110.03 95.29
N ARG A 716 -76.17 109.20 96.08
CA ARG A 716 -76.54 108.96 97.49
C ARG A 716 -76.40 110.22 98.34
N THR A 717 -75.33 111.00 98.19
CA THR A 717 -75.13 112.24 98.97
C THR A 717 -76.14 113.32 98.56
N TYR A 718 -76.47 113.43 97.27
CA TYR A 718 -77.56 114.26 96.76
C TYR A 718 -78.94 113.79 97.28
N GLN A 719 -79.20 112.48 97.32
CA GLN A 719 -80.42 111.91 97.89
C GLN A 719 -80.51 112.15 99.40
N LEU A 720 -79.42 112.00 100.16
CA LEU A 720 -79.38 112.25 101.60
C LEU A 720 -79.72 113.72 101.93
N HIS A 721 -79.26 114.65 101.10
CA HIS A 721 -79.57 116.08 101.24
C HIS A 721 -81.02 116.44 100.86
N LYS A 722 -81.73 115.58 100.11
CA LYS A 722 -83.14 115.80 99.74
C LYS A 722 -84.14 115.00 100.57
N GLN A 723 -83.71 113.90 101.20
CA GLN A 723 -84.55 113.07 102.09
C GLN A 723 -84.92 113.76 103.41
N SER A 724 -84.40 114.96 103.69
CA SER A 724 -84.81 115.81 104.81
C SER A 724 -85.97 116.78 104.52
N GLU A 725 -86.44 116.87 103.26
CA GLU A 725 -87.33 117.96 102.80
C GLU A 725 -88.50 117.47 101.91
N ASP A 726 -89.19 116.40 102.37
CA ASP A 726 -90.66 116.41 102.60
C ASP A 726 -91.22 114.99 102.84
N GLN A 727 -92.28 114.90 103.65
CA GLN A 727 -92.99 113.66 103.98
C GLN A 727 -94.37 113.63 103.27
N LEU A 728 -94.89 112.43 102.98
CA LEU A 728 -96.14 112.15 102.24
C LEU A 728 -96.01 112.45 100.72
N GLN A 729 -95.90 111.45 99.87
CA GLN A 729 -97.09 110.78 99.29
C GLN A 729 -96.75 109.35 98.78
N ALA A 730 -97.79 108.51 98.61
CA ALA A 730 -97.73 107.14 98.08
C ALA A 730 -97.00 107.03 96.71
N VAL A 731 -96.26 105.97 96.33
CA VAL A 731 -96.36 104.50 96.58
C VAL A 731 -97.55 103.84 95.87
N GLY A 732 -97.25 103.23 94.72
CA GLY A 732 -98.16 102.79 93.68
C GLY A 732 -97.60 103.34 92.36
N ASP A 733 -97.28 102.54 91.35
CA ASP A 733 -97.91 101.26 90.99
C ASP A 733 -97.38 99.97 91.66
N MET A 734 -98.16 98.90 91.46
CA MET A 734 -97.95 97.55 91.98
C MET A 734 -98.47 96.54 90.94
N LEU A 735 -97.84 95.35 90.87
CA LEU A 735 -98.24 94.16 90.10
C LEU A 735 -98.12 94.26 88.55
N SER A 736 -98.05 93.17 87.77
CA SER A 736 -97.30 91.88 87.85
C SER A 736 -97.89 90.87 86.85
N VAL A 737 -97.04 90.15 86.09
CA VAL A 737 -97.28 88.75 85.61
C VAL A 737 -98.41 88.62 84.55
N GLU A 738 -98.45 87.75 83.52
CA GLU A 738 -97.89 86.39 83.31
C GLU A 738 -97.38 86.10 81.86
N LYS A 739 -97.60 84.86 81.33
CA LYS A 739 -96.82 84.15 80.28
C LYS A 739 -97.55 84.02 78.91
N ALA A 740 -96.86 83.35 77.95
CA ALA A 740 -97.38 82.61 76.76
C ALA A 740 -97.60 83.46 75.47
N SER A 741 -97.52 82.95 74.21
CA SER A 741 -97.21 81.60 73.64
C SER A 741 -96.81 81.67 72.11
N THR A 742 -96.47 80.50 71.51
CA THR A 742 -96.61 80.12 70.05
C THR A 742 -95.76 80.88 69.01
N CYS A 743 -95.44 80.38 67.80
CA CYS A 743 -95.90 79.25 66.94
C CYS A 743 -94.73 78.25 66.62
N ASP A 744 -94.88 76.97 66.27
CA ASP A 744 -95.77 76.20 65.34
C ASP A 744 -95.41 76.34 63.84
N ALA A 745 -95.40 75.29 62.99
CA ALA A 745 -95.50 73.83 63.19
C ALA A 745 -94.97 73.07 61.92
N ALA A 746 -95.04 71.73 61.89
CA ALA A 746 -94.57 70.88 60.78
C ALA A 746 -95.56 69.76 60.38
N GLU A 747 -95.27 69.12 59.23
CA GLU A 747 -95.88 67.91 58.64
C GLU A 747 -97.33 67.96 58.11
N GLU A 748 -97.51 67.82 56.78
CA GLU A 748 -98.57 66.94 56.26
C GLU A 748 -98.19 66.23 54.92
N LEU A 749 -98.60 64.97 54.88
CA LEU A 749 -98.39 63.81 54.01
C LEU A 749 -98.41 63.95 52.45
N CYS A 750 -97.36 63.40 51.82
CA CYS A 750 -97.26 62.72 50.49
C CYS A 750 -98.02 63.17 49.21
N GLN A 751 -97.27 63.29 48.11
CA GLN A 751 -97.57 62.54 46.85
C GLN A 751 -96.31 62.23 46.01
N GLY A 752 -95.77 61.01 46.17
CA GLY A 752 -94.45 60.61 45.66
C GLY A 752 -94.40 60.08 44.22
N LYS A 753 -94.56 60.94 43.20
CA LYS A 753 -94.23 60.59 41.79
C LYS A 753 -93.37 61.60 41.00
N CYS A 754 -93.14 62.81 41.52
CA CYS A 754 -92.42 63.87 40.79
C CYS A 754 -90.89 63.92 41.05
N HIS A 755 -90.38 63.22 42.07
CA HIS A 755 -88.99 63.41 42.51
C HIS A 755 -87.93 62.74 41.62
N ILE A 756 -88.21 61.55 41.05
CA ILE A 756 -87.23 60.83 40.22
C ILE A 756 -86.98 61.56 38.90
N GLU A 757 -88.01 62.14 38.27
CA GLU A 757 -87.81 62.97 37.07
C GLU A 757 -87.05 64.26 37.37
N LYS A 758 -87.31 64.93 38.50
CA LYS A 758 -86.50 66.08 38.94
C LYS A 758 -85.04 65.70 39.15
N LEU A 759 -84.76 64.59 39.83
CA LEU A 759 -83.41 64.08 40.03
C LEU A 759 -82.74 63.69 38.71
N HIS A 760 -83.44 63.02 37.79
CA HIS A 760 -82.91 62.73 36.44
C HIS A 760 -82.65 64.00 35.62
N PHE A 761 -83.50 65.02 35.71
CA PHE A 761 -83.29 66.29 35.00
C PHE A 761 -82.11 67.09 35.60
N GLN A 762 -82.01 67.14 36.93
CA GLN A 762 -80.93 67.82 37.64
C GLN A 762 -79.59 67.09 37.46
N CYS A 763 -79.56 65.76 37.54
CA CYS A 763 -78.39 64.95 37.23
C CYS A 763 -77.98 65.08 35.76
N ARG A 764 -78.94 65.09 34.82
CA ARG A 764 -78.65 65.35 33.39
C ARG A 764 -78.09 66.77 33.17
N ARG A 765 -78.58 67.79 33.90
CA ARG A 765 -78.00 69.14 33.90
C ARG A 765 -76.58 69.15 34.45
N LEU A 766 -76.32 68.50 35.58
CA LEU A 766 -74.98 68.40 36.18
C LEU A 766 -74.01 67.67 35.24
N HIS A 767 -74.41 66.56 34.61
CA HIS A 767 -73.60 65.89 33.58
C HIS A 767 -73.39 66.77 32.33
N GLN A 768 -74.36 67.59 31.94
CA GLN A 768 -74.21 68.48 30.79
C GLN A 768 -73.30 69.68 31.10
N ASP A 769 -73.40 70.27 32.28
CA ASP A 769 -72.52 71.36 32.73
C ASP A 769 -71.11 70.83 33.08
N ALA A 770 -70.98 69.59 33.57
CA ALA A 770 -69.70 68.88 33.69
C ALA A 770 -69.08 68.60 32.32
N ARG A 771 -69.84 68.11 31.32
CA ARG A 771 -69.36 67.97 29.94
C ARG A 771 -68.86 69.31 29.37
N LYS A 772 -69.63 70.41 29.51
CA LYS A 772 -69.18 71.77 29.10
C LYS A 772 -67.96 72.29 29.90
N ARG A 773 -67.67 71.73 31.07
CA ARG A 773 -66.48 72.08 31.87
C ARG A 773 -65.27 71.27 31.42
N ILE A 774 -65.43 69.96 31.19
CA ILE A 774 -64.43 69.07 30.59
C ILE A 774 -64.05 69.58 29.20
N GLU A 775 -65.03 69.88 28.34
CA GLU A 775 -64.82 70.36 26.97
C GLU A 775 -64.04 71.68 26.92
N ARG A 776 -64.33 72.62 27.84
CA ARG A 776 -63.51 73.84 28.02
C ARG A 776 -62.10 73.51 28.51
N LEU A 777 -61.95 72.66 29.53
CA LEU A 777 -60.63 72.26 30.03
C LEU A 777 -59.80 71.55 28.95
N THR A 778 -60.39 70.71 28.10
CA THR A 778 -59.72 70.10 26.95
C THR A 778 -59.26 71.14 25.92
N LEU A 779 -60.03 72.21 25.72
CA LEU A 779 -59.68 73.32 24.83
C LEU A 779 -58.60 74.23 25.45
N ASP A 780 -58.63 74.43 26.76
CA ASP A 780 -57.61 75.15 27.53
C ASP A 780 -56.28 74.37 27.58
N VAL A 781 -56.33 73.04 27.76
CA VAL A 781 -55.16 72.15 27.66
C VAL A 781 -54.54 72.23 26.27
N LYS A 782 -55.32 72.12 25.19
CA LYS A 782 -54.79 72.28 23.83
C LYS A 782 -54.13 73.64 23.60
N ARG A 783 -54.71 74.72 24.15
CA ARG A 783 -54.08 76.05 24.10
C ARG A 783 -52.75 76.08 24.85
N LYS A 784 -52.67 75.43 26.01
CA LYS A 784 -51.43 75.29 26.78
C LYS A 784 -50.40 74.41 26.10
N ASP A 785 -50.80 73.34 25.41
CA ASP A 785 -49.91 72.52 24.58
C ASP A 785 -49.29 73.36 23.45
N ASP A 786 -50.08 74.22 22.80
CA ASP A 786 -49.58 75.11 21.74
C ASP A 786 -48.76 76.29 22.27
N GLU A 787 -49.06 76.83 23.45
CA GLU A 787 -48.18 77.77 24.17
C GLU A 787 -46.83 77.09 24.52
N ILE A 788 -46.85 75.87 25.06
CA ILE A 788 -45.65 75.06 25.35
C ILE A 788 -44.87 74.76 24.06
N ARG A 789 -45.55 74.50 22.94
CA ARG A 789 -44.93 74.32 21.62
C ARG A 789 -44.22 75.58 21.15
N GLN A 790 -44.82 76.76 21.37
CA GLN A 790 -44.19 78.05 21.06
C GLN A 790 -42.99 78.33 21.98
N TYR A 791 -43.10 78.10 23.29
CA TYR A 791 -41.97 78.25 24.22
C TYR A 791 -40.81 77.29 23.88
N LYS A 792 -41.10 76.03 23.55
CA LYS A 792 -40.07 75.07 23.08
C LYS A 792 -39.36 75.55 21.81
N LYS A 793 -40.10 76.13 20.84
CA LYS A 793 -39.50 76.73 19.65
C LYS A 793 -38.61 77.93 19.98
N HIS A 794 -39.06 78.82 20.87
CA HIS A 794 -38.28 79.98 21.29
C HIS A 794 -37.01 79.59 22.08
N ILE A 795 -37.08 78.56 22.92
CA ILE A 795 -35.91 77.99 23.61
C ILE A 795 -34.92 77.40 22.60
N ALA A 796 -35.39 76.68 21.56
CA ALA A 796 -34.51 76.17 20.51
C ALA A 796 -33.84 77.29 19.70
N GLU A 797 -34.55 78.39 19.41
CA GLU A 797 -33.98 79.58 18.76
C GLU A 797 -32.94 80.30 19.64
N LEU A 798 -33.17 80.37 20.95
CA LEU A 798 -32.20 80.90 21.92
C LEU A 798 -30.95 80.02 22.03
N ILE A 799 -31.11 78.69 22.06
CA ILE A 799 -30.00 77.73 22.06
C ILE A 799 -29.17 77.92 20.78
N LEU A 800 -29.79 77.89 19.61
CA LEU A 800 -29.12 78.08 18.32
C LEU A 800 -28.35 79.41 18.24
N HIS A 801 -28.91 80.50 18.78
CA HIS A 801 -28.20 81.78 18.88
C HIS A 801 -27.01 81.72 19.84
N SER A 802 -27.15 81.03 20.99
CA SER A 802 -26.04 80.87 21.95
C SER A 802 -24.91 79.99 21.40
N GLU A 803 -25.24 78.93 20.64
CA GLU A 803 -24.29 78.07 19.94
C GLU A 803 -23.56 78.85 18.84
N ALA A 804 -24.28 79.57 17.98
CA ALA A 804 -23.68 80.42 16.96
C ALA A 804 -22.78 81.52 17.56
N GLN A 805 -23.18 82.11 18.68
CA GLN A 805 -22.37 83.09 19.40
C GLN A 805 -21.13 82.45 20.06
N SER A 806 -21.23 81.23 20.57
CA SER A 806 -20.10 80.46 21.10
C SER A 806 -19.09 80.11 20.00
N LEU A 807 -19.56 79.68 18.82
CA LEU A 807 -18.73 79.41 17.65
C LEU A 807 -17.99 80.67 17.17
N LEU A 808 -18.67 81.81 17.09
CA LEU A 808 -18.03 83.10 16.77
C LEU A 808 -17.01 83.54 17.82
N PHE A 809 -17.21 83.19 19.10
CA PHE A 809 -16.20 83.42 20.13
C PHE A 809 -15.02 82.46 20.01
N GLN A 810 -15.22 81.18 19.67
CA GLN A 810 -14.14 80.22 19.41
C GLN A 810 -13.31 80.62 18.19
N GLU A 811 -13.95 80.94 17.06
CA GLU A 811 -13.29 81.41 15.83
C GLU A 811 -12.42 82.64 16.12
N LYS A 812 -12.98 83.63 16.84
CA LYS A 812 -12.24 84.82 17.27
C LYS A 812 -11.12 84.54 18.29
N TYR A 813 -11.28 83.52 19.14
CA TYR A 813 -10.22 83.11 20.06
C TYR A 813 -9.06 82.47 19.29
N HIS A 814 -9.37 81.62 18.31
CA HIS A 814 -8.38 81.01 17.41
C HIS A 814 -7.70 82.08 16.53
N GLU A 815 -8.42 83.09 16.04
CA GLU A 815 -7.83 84.23 15.31
C GLU A 815 -6.88 85.05 16.21
N MET A 816 -7.23 85.27 17.49
CA MET A 816 -6.31 85.88 18.46
C MET A 816 -5.10 84.99 18.79
N GLU A 817 -5.30 83.67 18.90
CA GLU A 817 -4.24 82.69 19.15
C GLU A 817 -3.26 82.60 17.97
N ASP A 818 -3.77 82.72 16.75
CA ASP A 818 -2.99 82.80 15.51
C ASP A 818 -2.24 84.13 15.41
N MET A 819 -2.88 85.27 15.78
CA MET A 819 -2.18 86.55 15.95
C MET A 819 -1.08 86.48 17.02
N VAL A 820 -1.33 85.84 18.17
CA VAL A 820 -0.33 85.66 19.25
C VAL A 820 0.80 84.73 18.80
N SER A 821 0.52 83.72 17.98
CA SER A 821 1.54 82.82 17.42
C SER A 821 2.40 83.53 16.38
N ARG A 822 1.80 84.37 15.54
CA ARG A 822 2.53 85.30 14.64
C ARG A 822 3.37 86.30 15.45
N GLN A 823 2.83 86.85 16.55
CA GLN A 823 3.53 87.81 17.40
C GLN A 823 4.68 87.19 18.22
N LYS A 824 4.59 85.90 18.57
CA LYS A 824 5.69 85.11 19.17
C LYS A 824 6.81 84.76 18.18
N SER A 825 6.64 85.05 16.89
CA SER A 825 7.60 84.72 15.83
C SER A 825 8.52 85.89 15.42
N GLN A 826 8.54 86.98 16.20
CA GLN A 826 9.49 88.09 16.04
C GLN A 826 10.14 88.51 17.38
N GLU A 827 11.31 89.13 17.26
CA GLU A 827 12.06 89.85 18.31
C GLU A 827 12.66 89.03 19.46
N SER A 828 13.74 88.31 19.14
CA SER A 828 14.77 87.89 20.10
C SER A 828 16.08 88.67 19.92
N SER A 829 16.03 90.01 20.01
CA SER A 829 17.24 90.84 20.13
C SER A 829 17.02 92.10 20.98
N SER A 830 17.76 92.15 22.08
CA SER A 830 17.98 93.26 23.01
C SER A 830 17.79 94.70 22.50
N GLU A 831 17.20 95.57 23.35
CA GLU A 831 17.95 96.74 23.83
C GLU A 831 17.49 97.28 25.21
N ILE A 832 18.26 98.22 25.75
CA ILE A 832 18.17 98.79 27.11
C ILE A 832 17.46 100.15 27.04
N VAL A 833 16.62 100.53 28.04
CA VAL A 833 16.60 101.91 28.57
C VAL A 833 15.74 102.12 29.85
N HIS A 834 16.34 102.83 30.80
CA HIS A 834 15.86 103.58 31.97
C HIS A 834 14.43 103.44 32.56
N ALA A 835 14.40 103.15 33.87
CA ALA A 835 13.60 103.89 34.86
C ALA A 835 14.54 104.57 35.88
N LYS A 836 14.11 105.66 36.54
CA LYS A 836 14.99 106.56 37.31
C LYS A 836 14.93 106.31 38.83
N ASN A 837 16.08 106.16 39.47
CA ASN A 837 16.22 106.32 40.92
C ASN A 837 16.41 107.81 41.28
N GLU A 838 15.46 108.39 42.02
CA GLU A 838 15.67 109.69 42.68
C GLU A 838 16.34 109.51 44.05
N LYS A 839 17.28 110.41 44.38
CA LYS A 839 17.99 110.43 45.67
C LYS A 839 17.36 111.46 46.61
N PRO A 840 17.00 111.08 47.85
CA PRO A 840 16.92 112.05 48.95
C PRO A 840 18.33 112.52 49.31
N SER A 841 18.53 113.83 49.46
CA SER A 841 19.77 114.42 50.00
C SER A 841 19.67 114.60 51.52
N GLY A 842 20.78 114.42 52.26
CA GLY A 842 20.74 114.50 53.72
C GLY A 842 22.09 114.46 54.43
N ARG A 843 22.96 115.46 54.25
CA ARG A 843 24.16 115.63 55.10
C ARG A 843 23.81 116.42 56.37
N ALA A 844 24.08 115.83 57.54
CA ALA A 844 23.51 116.27 58.82
C ALA A 844 24.05 117.61 59.37
N ARG A 845 23.16 118.43 59.97
CA ARG A 845 23.54 119.36 61.05
C ARG A 845 22.39 119.70 62.03
N ARG A 846 22.54 119.19 63.26
CA ARG A 846 21.98 119.67 64.55
C ARG A 846 20.57 120.32 64.56
N SER A 847 19.57 119.53 64.94
CA SER A 847 18.72 119.84 66.10
C SER A 847 18.32 118.52 66.79
N GLY A 848 17.99 118.56 68.08
CA GLY A 848 17.51 117.39 68.82
C GLY A 848 16.01 117.23 68.64
N SER A 849 15.54 116.02 68.28
CA SER A 849 14.12 115.75 68.06
C SER A 849 13.76 114.29 68.44
N PRO A 850 12.56 113.99 68.98
CA PRO A 850 12.24 112.67 69.55
C PRO A 850 12.14 111.51 68.55
N PHE A 851 12.09 111.76 67.24
CA PHE A 851 11.76 110.76 66.21
C PHE A 851 12.80 109.64 65.99
N ARG A 852 13.85 109.55 66.82
CA ARG A 852 14.91 108.52 66.69
C ARG A 852 14.36 107.10 66.82
N CYS A 853 13.27 106.89 67.57
CA CYS A 853 12.59 105.60 67.67
C CYS A 853 11.92 105.17 66.35
N ILE A 854 11.29 106.11 65.63
CA ILE A 854 10.65 105.81 64.34
C ILE A 854 11.70 105.37 63.31
N SER A 855 12.86 106.03 63.28
CA SER A 855 13.97 105.61 62.40
C SER A 855 14.46 104.19 62.68
N SER A 856 14.39 103.73 63.93
CA SER A 856 14.76 102.35 64.30
C SER A 856 13.69 101.34 63.86
N ILE A 857 12.42 101.67 64.03
CA ILE A 857 11.29 100.80 63.64
C ILE A 857 11.21 100.68 62.11
N VAL A 858 11.39 101.78 61.37
CA VAL A 858 11.45 101.75 59.90
C VAL A 858 12.67 100.95 59.43
N GLN A 859 13.83 101.05 60.09
CA GLN A 859 15.00 100.25 59.74
C GLN A 859 14.79 98.75 60.01
N GLN A 860 14.14 98.40 61.13
CA GLN A 860 13.78 97.01 61.46
C GLN A 860 12.75 96.46 60.46
N MET A 861 11.64 97.16 60.23
CA MET A 861 10.59 96.78 59.29
C MET A 861 11.13 96.63 57.86
N ASN A 862 12.07 97.48 57.45
CA ASN A 862 12.77 97.32 56.17
C ASN A 862 13.62 96.04 56.17
N SER A 863 14.41 95.76 57.21
CA SER A 863 15.19 94.51 57.27
C SER A 863 14.33 93.24 57.35
N GLU A 864 13.16 93.30 57.98
CA GLU A 864 12.18 92.21 57.99
C GLU A 864 11.59 92.00 56.59
N LYS A 865 11.27 93.07 55.86
CA LYS A 865 10.85 92.99 54.45
C LYS A 865 11.95 92.53 53.50
N ASP A 866 13.18 92.99 53.68
CA ASP A 866 14.32 92.56 52.87
C ASP A 866 14.60 91.06 53.09
N GLN A 867 14.43 90.57 54.33
CA GLN A 867 14.50 89.15 54.67
C GLN A 867 13.33 88.35 54.07
N GLU A 868 12.08 88.84 54.17
CA GLU A 868 10.89 88.22 53.56
C GLU A 868 11.03 88.14 52.03
N ILE A 869 11.50 89.21 51.39
CA ILE A 869 11.82 89.26 49.96
C ILE A 869 12.97 88.29 49.62
N SER A 870 13.98 88.14 50.49
CA SER A 870 15.06 87.18 50.28
C SER A 870 14.56 85.73 50.34
N VAL A 871 13.68 85.40 51.28
CA VAL A 871 13.06 84.06 51.39
C VAL A 871 12.14 83.79 50.19
N ALA A 872 11.34 84.78 49.77
CA ALA A 872 10.50 84.67 48.58
C ALA A 872 11.33 84.46 47.31
N ARG A 873 12.47 85.16 47.16
CA ARG A 873 13.42 84.97 46.05
C ARG A 873 14.04 83.59 46.05
N GLN A 874 14.54 83.10 47.19
CA GLN A 874 15.05 81.74 47.31
C GLN A 874 13.98 80.71 46.92
N ARG A 875 12.72 80.91 47.35
CA ARG A 875 11.64 79.99 47.01
C ARG A 875 11.26 80.03 45.52
N ILE A 876 11.40 81.19 44.87
CA ILE A 876 11.27 81.30 43.41
C ILE A 876 12.40 80.54 42.71
N GLU A 877 13.65 80.71 43.15
CA GLU A 877 14.83 80.02 42.60
C GLU A 877 14.73 78.48 42.76
N GLU A 878 14.22 77.99 43.89
CA GLU A 878 13.89 76.57 44.09
C GLU A 878 12.83 76.06 43.10
N LEU A 879 11.79 76.84 42.84
CA LEU A 879 10.71 76.50 41.91
C LEU A 879 11.16 76.58 40.45
N GLU A 880 11.98 77.57 40.09
CA GLU A 880 12.62 77.69 38.77
C GLU A 880 13.58 76.51 38.52
N GLY A 881 14.31 76.06 39.55
CA GLY A 881 15.11 74.84 39.49
C GLY A 881 14.28 73.58 39.24
N LEU A 882 13.15 73.42 39.94
CA LEU A 882 12.21 72.31 39.73
C LEU A 882 11.55 72.34 38.35
N VAL A 883 11.14 73.52 37.87
CA VAL A 883 10.60 73.72 36.52
C VAL A 883 11.67 73.44 35.46
N SER A 884 12.92 73.86 35.65
CA SER A 884 14.04 73.50 34.76
C SER A 884 14.29 71.99 34.71
N GLY A 885 14.18 71.31 35.87
CA GLY A 885 14.23 69.85 35.94
C GLY A 885 13.12 69.18 35.13
N LYS A 886 11.86 69.59 35.35
CA LYS A 886 10.70 69.05 34.62
C LYS A 886 10.72 69.40 33.13
N GLN A 887 11.23 70.57 32.74
CA GLN A 887 11.40 70.94 31.34
C GLN A 887 12.41 70.01 30.63
N LYS A 888 13.52 69.64 31.29
CA LYS A 888 14.50 68.68 30.75
C LYS A 888 13.91 67.28 30.61
N GLU A 889 13.12 66.85 31.59
CA GLU A 889 12.39 65.57 31.56
C GLU A 889 11.36 65.53 30.41
N ILE A 890 10.60 66.61 30.22
CA ILE A 890 9.69 66.77 29.07
C ILE A 890 10.46 66.71 27.75
N CYS A 891 11.55 67.48 27.59
CA CYS A 891 12.35 67.45 26.36
C CYS A 891 12.91 66.05 26.05
N LEU A 892 13.41 65.33 27.07
CA LEU A 892 13.88 63.94 26.91
C LEU A 892 12.76 63.00 26.47
N LEU A 893 11.57 63.12 27.06
CA LEU A 893 10.39 62.34 26.67
C LEU A 893 9.92 62.69 25.25
N THR A 894 9.94 63.96 24.85
CA THR A 894 9.62 64.38 23.47
C THR A 894 10.62 63.83 22.46
N SER A 895 11.93 63.86 22.75
CA SER A 895 12.95 63.25 21.88
C SER A 895 12.78 61.73 21.76
N ARG A 896 12.44 61.04 22.86
CA ARG A 896 12.18 59.60 22.86
C ARG A 896 10.87 59.24 22.14
N LEU A 897 9.83 60.07 22.25
CA LEU A 897 8.59 59.91 21.50
C LEU A 897 8.82 60.05 19.99
N ALA A 898 9.53 61.10 19.56
CA ALA A 898 9.87 61.31 18.15
C ALA A 898 10.71 60.15 17.56
N ALA A 899 11.56 59.50 18.36
CA ALA A 899 12.27 58.28 17.94
C ALA A 899 11.31 57.09 17.73
N VAL A 900 10.34 56.88 18.64
CA VAL A 900 9.30 55.85 18.49
C VAL A 900 8.38 56.14 17.31
N ASP A 901 8.00 57.40 17.08
CA ASP A 901 7.21 57.81 15.91
C ASP A 901 7.97 57.51 14.59
N THR A 902 9.29 57.77 14.57
CA THR A 902 10.15 57.44 13.43
C THR A 902 10.19 55.93 13.16
N MET A 903 10.47 55.12 14.20
CA MET A 903 10.44 53.65 14.08
C MET A 903 9.07 53.12 13.65
N THR A 904 7.98 53.75 14.10
CA THR A 904 6.62 53.38 13.70
C THR A 904 6.37 53.68 12.22
N HIS A 905 6.86 54.81 11.70
CA HIS A 905 6.82 55.10 10.27
C HIS A 905 7.68 54.15 9.44
N ASP A 906 8.81 53.68 9.97
CA ASP A 906 9.68 52.71 9.31
C ASP A 906 9.01 51.33 9.21
N ILE A 907 8.45 50.81 10.30
CA ILE A 907 7.69 49.55 10.33
C ILE A 907 6.47 49.62 9.39
N ILE A 908 5.73 50.74 9.38
CA ILE A 908 4.61 50.94 8.44
C ILE A 908 5.09 50.91 6.98
N ARG A 909 6.26 51.48 6.68
CA ARG A 909 6.86 51.47 5.35
C ARG A 909 7.30 50.08 4.90
N GLU A 910 7.89 49.28 5.79
CA GLU A 910 8.25 47.89 5.50
C GLU A 910 7.01 47.00 5.29
N LEU A 911 5.99 47.12 6.16
CA LEU A 911 4.72 46.41 6.01
C LEU A 911 3.98 46.79 4.71
N LEU A 912 4.09 48.04 4.26
CA LEU A 912 3.58 48.47 2.95
C LEU A 912 4.40 47.90 1.78
N GLY A 913 5.71 47.72 1.94
CA GLY A 913 6.57 47.01 0.99
C GLY A 913 6.17 45.54 0.85
N VAL A 914 6.15 44.80 1.96
CA VAL A 914 5.71 43.41 2.01
C VAL A 914 4.30 43.24 1.42
N LYS A 915 3.37 44.15 1.74
CA LYS A 915 2.03 44.16 1.12
C LYS A 915 2.08 44.36 -0.40
N LEU A 916 2.95 45.23 -0.91
CA LEU A 916 3.12 45.44 -2.35
C LEU A 916 3.64 44.17 -3.01
N ASP A 917 4.65 43.52 -2.42
CA ASP A 917 5.25 42.30 -2.96
C ASP A 917 4.31 41.09 -2.88
N MET A 918 3.53 40.95 -1.81
CA MET A 918 2.42 39.99 -1.74
C MET A 918 1.35 40.26 -2.82
N THR A 919 1.06 41.53 -3.11
CA THR A 919 0.12 41.91 -4.18
C THR A 919 0.70 41.59 -5.56
N ASN A 920 2.01 41.79 -5.76
CA ASN A 920 2.72 41.45 -6.99
C ASN A 920 2.75 39.92 -7.21
N TYR A 921 3.02 39.13 -6.17
CA TYR A 921 2.94 37.67 -6.22
C TYR A 921 1.53 37.16 -6.49
N ALA A 922 0.50 37.75 -5.86
CA ALA A 922 -0.89 37.41 -6.13
C ALA A 922 -1.26 37.68 -7.61
N ASN A 923 -0.89 38.85 -8.14
CA ASN A 923 -1.11 39.19 -9.55
C ASN A 923 -0.33 38.29 -10.53
N LEU A 924 0.83 37.76 -10.14
CA LEU A 924 1.64 36.85 -10.96
C LEU A 924 0.99 35.47 -11.13
N LEU A 925 0.27 35.00 -10.10
CA LEU A 925 -0.44 33.71 -10.13
C LEU A 925 -1.72 33.75 -10.98
N ASP A 926 -2.35 34.91 -11.14
CA ASP A 926 -3.79 35.04 -11.44
C ASP A 926 -4.14 35.28 -12.93
N GLN A 927 -3.38 34.72 -13.89
CA GLN A 927 -3.80 34.85 -15.31
C GLN A 927 -3.42 33.76 -16.34
N GLU A 928 -2.27 33.08 -16.27
CA GLU A 928 -1.91 32.08 -17.31
C GLU A 928 -1.63 30.67 -16.75
N GLU A 929 -0.83 30.54 -15.70
CA GLU A 929 -0.49 29.23 -15.12
C GLU A 929 -1.68 28.60 -14.41
N LEU A 930 -2.46 29.39 -13.65
CA LEU A 930 -3.68 28.94 -13.00
C LEU A 930 -4.76 28.54 -14.04
N GLN A 931 -4.82 29.23 -15.19
CA GLN A 931 -5.73 28.83 -16.28
C GLN A 931 -5.29 27.52 -16.96
N LYS A 932 -3.98 27.30 -17.15
CA LYS A 932 -3.44 26.01 -17.63
C LYS A 932 -3.70 24.89 -16.65
N LEU A 933 -3.48 25.13 -15.35
CA LEU A 933 -3.75 24.16 -14.28
C LEU A 933 -5.25 23.82 -14.20
N LEU A 934 -6.13 24.81 -14.36
CA LEU A 934 -7.57 24.60 -14.41
C LEU A 934 -7.98 23.75 -15.62
N ILE A 935 -7.40 23.98 -16.81
CA ILE A 935 -7.65 23.17 -18.01
C ILE A 935 -7.16 21.73 -17.82
N VAL A 936 -5.95 21.54 -17.28
CA VAL A 936 -5.40 20.20 -17.00
C VAL A 936 -6.26 19.46 -15.96
N SER A 937 -6.67 20.14 -14.88
CA SER A 937 -7.56 19.58 -13.86
C SER A 937 -8.93 19.22 -14.43
N GLN A 938 -9.55 20.10 -15.22
CA GLN A 938 -10.81 19.83 -15.92
C GLN A 938 -10.69 18.61 -16.85
N GLN A 939 -9.59 18.52 -17.62
CA GLN A 939 -9.33 17.40 -18.53
C GLN A 939 -9.05 16.09 -17.77
N GLN A 940 -8.41 16.15 -16.60
CA GLN A 940 -8.18 15.01 -15.71
C GLN A 940 -9.50 14.54 -15.05
N ILE A 941 -10.40 15.44 -14.71
CA ILE A 941 -11.77 15.15 -14.23
C ILE A 941 -12.64 14.54 -15.34
N GLU A 942 -12.44 14.92 -16.60
CA GLU A 942 -13.12 14.31 -17.74
C GLU A 942 -12.55 12.92 -18.07
N GLN A 943 -11.23 12.72 -17.91
CA GLN A 943 -10.61 11.39 -17.98
C GLN A 943 -11.00 10.48 -16.82
N SER A 944 -11.16 10.99 -15.59
CA SER A 944 -11.63 10.18 -14.46
C SER A 944 -13.06 9.71 -14.73
N LYS A 945 -13.97 10.60 -15.14
CA LYS A 945 -15.35 10.26 -15.49
C LYS A 945 -15.45 9.23 -16.61
N ALA A 946 -14.56 9.29 -17.60
CA ALA A 946 -14.50 8.28 -18.67
C ALA A 946 -14.14 6.89 -18.10
N LYS A 947 -13.14 6.83 -17.21
CA LYS A 947 -12.78 5.60 -16.48
C LYS A 947 -13.87 5.14 -15.52
N ASP A 948 -14.56 6.06 -14.85
CA ASP A 948 -15.70 5.74 -13.97
C ASP A 948 -16.83 5.06 -14.79
N THR A 949 -17.10 5.53 -16.01
CA THR A 949 -18.07 4.86 -16.91
C THR A 949 -17.57 3.54 -17.47
N GLU A 950 -16.27 3.40 -17.73
CA GLU A 950 -15.65 2.15 -18.19
C GLU A 950 -15.68 1.07 -17.09
N LEU A 951 -15.37 1.45 -15.85
CA LEU A 951 -15.48 0.59 -14.66
C LEU A 951 -16.92 0.15 -14.39
N GLU A 952 -17.91 1.02 -14.61
CA GLU A 952 -19.31 0.62 -14.44
C GLU A 952 -19.77 -0.33 -15.55
N THR A 953 -19.32 -0.17 -16.81
CA THR A 953 -19.57 -1.18 -17.85
C THR A 953 -18.88 -2.51 -17.57
N LEU A 954 -17.64 -2.50 -17.05
CA LEU A 954 -16.94 -3.73 -16.65
C LEU A 954 -17.61 -4.41 -15.44
N ARG A 955 -18.28 -3.66 -14.57
CA ARG A 955 -19.12 -4.20 -13.49
C ARG A 955 -20.41 -4.82 -14.02
N GLU A 956 -21.05 -4.23 -15.02
CA GLU A 956 -22.21 -4.83 -15.69
C GLU A 956 -21.82 -6.14 -16.40
N GLU A 957 -20.67 -6.17 -17.10
CA GLU A 957 -20.13 -7.38 -17.74
C GLU A 957 -19.75 -8.45 -16.71
N LEU A 958 -19.05 -8.10 -15.62
CA LEU A 958 -18.74 -9.03 -14.53
C LEU A 958 -20.02 -9.57 -13.86
N GLY A 959 -21.03 -8.72 -13.67
CA GLY A 959 -22.35 -9.11 -13.17
C GLY A 959 -23.03 -10.14 -14.07
N GLN A 960 -22.97 -9.95 -15.40
CA GLN A 960 -23.48 -10.91 -16.38
C GLN A 960 -22.70 -12.24 -16.33
N VAL A 961 -21.37 -12.21 -16.23
CA VAL A 961 -20.53 -13.42 -16.09
C VAL A 961 -20.83 -14.18 -14.80
N ILE A 962 -21.10 -13.47 -13.69
CA ILE A 962 -21.53 -14.10 -12.42
C ILE A 962 -22.90 -14.79 -12.58
N LEU A 963 -23.86 -14.14 -13.23
CA LEU A 963 -25.18 -14.74 -13.51
C LEU A 963 -25.07 -15.98 -14.43
N GLU A 964 -24.18 -15.95 -15.42
CA GLU A 964 -23.92 -17.12 -16.28
C GLU A 964 -23.22 -18.26 -15.54
N ARG A 965 -22.24 -17.95 -14.67
CA ARG A 965 -21.61 -18.93 -13.77
C ARG A 965 -22.64 -19.60 -12.87
N ASP A 966 -23.50 -18.83 -12.21
CA ASP A 966 -24.46 -19.35 -11.24
C ASP A 966 -25.55 -20.19 -11.94
N SER A 967 -26.00 -19.76 -13.13
CA SER A 967 -26.85 -20.56 -14.01
C SER A 967 -26.20 -21.90 -14.41
N LEU A 968 -24.90 -21.91 -14.72
CA LEU A 968 -24.16 -23.14 -15.05
C LEU A 968 -23.93 -24.05 -13.83
N LEU A 969 -23.87 -23.51 -12.62
CA LEU A 969 -23.80 -24.29 -11.38
C LEU A 969 -25.15 -24.96 -11.08
N ASP A 970 -26.27 -24.23 -11.21
CA ASP A 970 -27.63 -24.81 -11.11
C ASP A 970 -27.83 -25.93 -12.15
N ASP A 971 -27.40 -25.72 -13.39
CA ASP A 971 -27.48 -26.70 -14.48
C ASP A 971 -26.61 -27.94 -14.22
N MET A 972 -25.48 -27.78 -13.52
CA MET A 972 -24.61 -28.88 -13.08
C MET A 972 -25.22 -29.69 -11.93
N ASP A 973 -25.75 -29.05 -10.89
CA ASP A 973 -26.38 -29.77 -9.76
C ASP A 973 -27.71 -30.43 -10.18
N GLN A 974 -28.43 -29.90 -11.17
CA GLN A 974 -29.54 -30.61 -11.81
C GLN A 974 -29.05 -31.87 -12.54
N ARG A 975 -28.02 -31.78 -13.39
CA ARG A 975 -27.46 -32.96 -14.09
C ARG A 975 -26.92 -34.03 -13.14
N LYS A 976 -26.37 -33.62 -12.00
CA LYS A 976 -25.92 -34.51 -10.91
C LYS A 976 -27.10 -35.19 -10.21
N THR A 977 -28.22 -34.49 -10.05
CA THR A 977 -29.48 -35.07 -9.55
C THR A 977 -30.04 -36.09 -10.54
N ASP A 978 -30.07 -35.77 -11.84
CA ASP A 978 -30.50 -36.68 -12.91
C ASP A 978 -29.59 -37.93 -12.99
N LEU A 979 -28.28 -37.76 -12.79
CA LEU A 979 -27.31 -38.87 -12.74
C LEU A 979 -27.57 -39.80 -11.55
N LEU A 980 -27.91 -39.27 -10.38
CA LEU A 980 -28.27 -40.07 -9.21
C LEU A 980 -29.61 -40.79 -9.38
N GLU A 981 -30.62 -40.15 -9.99
CA GLU A 981 -31.90 -40.82 -10.32
C GLU A 981 -31.68 -41.96 -11.33
N THR A 982 -30.87 -41.73 -12.37
CA THR A 982 -30.57 -42.76 -13.38
C THR A 982 -29.70 -43.90 -12.84
N GLN A 983 -28.72 -43.63 -11.96
CA GLN A 983 -27.98 -44.68 -11.27
C GLN A 983 -28.89 -45.54 -10.38
N LEU A 984 -29.75 -44.91 -9.56
CA LEU A 984 -30.72 -45.60 -8.72
C LEU A 984 -31.70 -46.46 -9.55
N LEU A 985 -32.07 -46.02 -10.75
CA LEU A 985 -32.89 -46.79 -11.68
C LEU A 985 -32.11 -47.98 -12.28
N VAL A 986 -30.81 -47.85 -12.56
CA VAL A 986 -29.94 -48.96 -12.99
C VAL A 986 -29.80 -50.00 -11.88
N GLU A 987 -29.52 -49.60 -10.64
CA GLU A 987 -29.44 -50.52 -9.50
C GLU A 987 -30.75 -51.31 -9.29
N GLN A 988 -31.91 -50.68 -9.50
CA GLN A 988 -33.22 -51.36 -9.47
C GLN A 988 -33.42 -52.34 -10.64
N LEU A 989 -32.83 -52.08 -11.80
CA LEU A 989 -32.86 -53.01 -12.94
C LEU A 989 -31.92 -54.20 -12.73
N GLU A 990 -30.71 -53.98 -12.20
CA GLU A 990 -29.77 -55.05 -11.87
C GLU A 990 -30.33 -56.01 -10.81
N GLN A 991 -30.93 -55.47 -9.73
CA GLN A 991 -31.64 -56.27 -8.72
C GLN A 991 -32.80 -57.09 -9.33
N ARG A 992 -33.48 -56.54 -10.34
CA ARG A 992 -34.55 -57.23 -11.07
C ARG A 992 -34.00 -58.31 -12.00
N GLU A 993 -32.85 -58.08 -12.64
CA GLU A 993 -32.18 -59.03 -13.52
C GLU A 993 -31.70 -60.26 -12.74
N GLN A 994 -30.99 -60.06 -11.61
CA GLN A 994 -30.58 -61.16 -10.71
C GLN A 994 -31.78 -62.00 -10.22
N MET A 995 -32.91 -61.35 -9.94
CA MET A 995 -34.15 -62.02 -9.54
C MET A 995 -34.80 -62.81 -10.69
N LEU A 996 -34.59 -62.41 -11.95
CA LEU A 996 -35.00 -63.17 -13.12
C LEU A 996 -34.03 -64.30 -13.45
N GLU A 997 -32.71 -64.10 -13.29
CA GLU A 997 -31.69 -65.15 -13.44
C GLU A 997 -31.94 -66.31 -12.47
N THR A 998 -32.14 -66.02 -11.19
CA THR A 998 -32.47 -67.06 -10.18
C THR A 998 -33.79 -67.79 -10.48
N GLN A 999 -34.80 -67.11 -11.06
CA GLN A 999 -36.01 -67.78 -11.57
C GLN A 999 -35.73 -68.68 -12.77
N ILE A 1000 -34.84 -68.27 -13.68
CA ILE A 1000 -34.40 -69.07 -14.83
C ILE A 1000 -33.63 -70.32 -14.37
N GLU A 1001 -32.73 -70.21 -13.38
CA GLU A 1001 -32.04 -71.35 -12.79
C GLU A 1001 -33.01 -72.36 -12.15
N ILE A 1002 -33.98 -71.87 -11.36
CA ILE A 1002 -35.02 -72.73 -10.75
C ILE A 1002 -35.83 -73.45 -11.85
N LEU A 1003 -36.24 -72.74 -12.90
CA LEU A 1003 -36.99 -73.34 -14.02
C LEU A 1003 -36.15 -74.31 -14.84
N GLN A 1004 -34.82 -74.13 -14.92
CA GLN A 1004 -33.90 -75.11 -15.52
C GLN A 1004 -33.81 -76.38 -14.65
N LEU A 1005 -33.69 -76.24 -13.33
CA LEU A 1005 -33.68 -77.39 -12.41
C LEU A 1005 -35.02 -78.15 -12.42
N GLU A 1006 -36.16 -77.46 -12.46
CA GLU A 1006 -37.48 -78.09 -12.62
C GLU A 1006 -37.60 -78.80 -13.99
N LYS A 1007 -37.18 -78.16 -15.07
CA LYS A 1007 -37.12 -78.77 -16.41
C LYS A 1007 -36.29 -80.05 -16.40
N ASP A 1008 -35.10 -80.01 -15.84
CA ASP A 1008 -34.16 -81.14 -15.88
C ASP A 1008 -34.64 -82.30 -14.99
N SER A 1009 -35.27 -82.00 -13.84
CA SER A 1009 -35.97 -82.98 -13.02
C SER A 1009 -37.15 -83.62 -13.77
N LEU A 1010 -37.93 -82.84 -14.51
CA LEU A 1010 -39.01 -83.35 -15.36
C LEU A 1010 -38.47 -84.17 -16.55
N GLN A 1011 -37.35 -83.80 -17.14
CA GLN A 1011 -36.70 -84.58 -18.21
C GLN A 1011 -36.16 -85.92 -17.68
N GLN A 1012 -35.53 -85.93 -16.50
CA GLN A 1012 -35.16 -87.18 -15.83
C GLN A 1012 -36.39 -88.05 -15.57
N LYS A 1013 -37.49 -87.47 -15.06
CA LYS A 1013 -38.72 -88.21 -14.78
C LYS A 1013 -39.42 -88.74 -16.04
N ILE A 1014 -39.30 -88.05 -17.17
CA ILE A 1014 -39.73 -88.56 -18.48
C ILE A 1014 -38.86 -89.76 -18.88
N MET A 1015 -37.53 -89.68 -18.73
CA MET A 1015 -36.61 -90.78 -19.02
C MET A 1015 -36.88 -92.02 -18.13
N GLU A 1016 -37.13 -91.81 -16.83
CA GLU A 1016 -37.57 -92.89 -15.91
C GLU A 1016 -38.92 -93.49 -16.34
N MET A 1017 -39.87 -92.66 -16.79
CA MET A 1017 -41.14 -93.14 -17.32
C MET A 1017 -40.98 -93.92 -18.63
N ASP A 1018 -40.14 -93.44 -19.56
CA ASP A 1018 -39.83 -94.11 -20.82
C ASP A 1018 -39.14 -95.46 -20.57
N GLU A 1019 -38.20 -95.55 -19.62
CA GLU A 1019 -37.58 -96.81 -19.20
C GLU A 1019 -38.62 -97.78 -18.59
N THR A 1020 -39.55 -97.30 -17.76
CA THR A 1020 -40.68 -98.15 -17.30
C THR A 1020 -41.64 -98.55 -18.41
N MET A 1021 -41.76 -97.75 -19.48
CA MET A 1021 -42.56 -98.12 -20.65
C MET A 1021 -41.84 -99.15 -21.53
N GLU A 1022 -40.52 -99.07 -21.73
CA GLU A 1022 -39.75 -100.15 -22.37
C GLU A 1022 -39.86 -101.46 -21.57
N LEU A 1023 -39.77 -101.40 -20.23
CA LEU A 1023 -39.96 -102.56 -19.35
C LEU A 1023 -41.40 -103.15 -19.40
N LEU A 1024 -42.40 -102.36 -19.79
CA LEU A 1024 -43.77 -102.82 -20.06
C LEU A 1024 -43.94 -103.34 -21.51
N ILE A 1025 -43.11 -102.90 -22.46
CA ILE A 1025 -43.09 -103.35 -23.85
C ILE A 1025 -42.13 -104.55 -24.00
N GLY A 1026 -42.50 -105.67 -23.37
CA GLY A 1026 -41.76 -106.92 -23.46
C GLY A 1026 -41.62 -107.43 -24.91
N PRO A 1027 -40.48 -108.02 -25.31
CA PRO A 1027 -40.14 -108.24 -26.71
C PRO A 1027 -40.95 -109.38 -27.35
N ASN A 1028 -41.96 -109.07 -28.16
CA ASN A 1028 -42.61 -110.04 -29.05
C ASN A 1028 -43.32 -109.43 -30.29
N GLN A 1029 -43.06 -110.07 -31.44
CA GLN A 1029 -43.72 -109.99 -32.76
C GLN A 1029 -43.45 -108.76 -33.69
N PRO A 1030 -43.42 -108.99 -35.03
CA PRO A 1030 -43.17 -107.96 -36.05
C PRO A 1030 -44.42 -107.52 -36.85
N ASP A 1031 -44.22 -106.51 -37.71
CA ASP A 1031 -44.98 -106.18 -38.93
C ASP A 1031 -46.52 -106.06 -38.86
N ALA A 1032 -47.00 -104.82 -38.62
CA ALA A 1032 -48.26 -104.33 -39.17
C ALA A 1032 -48.18 -102.83 -39.49
N ASN A 1033 -48.10 -102.47 -40.78
CA ASN A 1033 -47.89 -101.11 -41.25
C ASN A 1033 -49.21 -100.44 -41.68
N GLN A 1034 -49.69 -99.41 -40.96
CA GLN A 1034 -50.34 -98.20 -41.54
C GLN A 1034 -50.92 -97.16 -40.54
N ARG A 1035 -50.62 -95.88 -40.83
CA ARG A 1035 -51.50 -94.69 -40.77
C ARG A 1035 -52.48 -94.51 -39.58
N MET A 1036 -52.02 -93.80 -38.55
CA MET A 1036 -52.73 -92.71 -37.83
C MET A 1036 -51.65 -91.83 -37.16
N HIS A 1037 -51.70 -90.50 -37.06
CA HIS A 1037 -52.62 -89.48 -37.59
C HIS A 1037 -51.80 -88.22 -37.95
N HIS A 1038 -52.15 -87.50 -39.03
CA HIS A 1038 -51.83 -86.08 -39.11
C HIS A 1038 -52.71 -85.32 -38.09
N GLY A 1039 -52.13 -84.42 -37.30
CA GLY A 1039 -52.85 -83.62 -36.31
C GLY A 1039 -51.95 -82.59 -35.62
N SER A 1040 -51.20 -83.03 -34.61
CA SER A 1040 -50.47 -82.16 -33.65
C SER A 1040 -49.61 -81.06 -34.30
N SER A 1041 -48.76 -81.39 -35.27
CA SER A 1041 -47.82 -80.43 -35.89
C SER A 1041 -48.52 -79.19 -36.50
N SER A 1042 -49.73 -79.34 -37.07
CA SER A 1042 -50.47 -78.20 -37.64
C SER A 1042 -51.04 -77.25 -36.56
N GLU A 1043 -51.29 -77.75 -35.36
CA GLU A 1043 -51.75 -76.94 -34.25
C GLU A 1043 -50.57 -76.31 -33.51
N PHE A 1044 -49.49 -77.06 -33.27
CA PHE A 1044 -48.27 -76.53 -32.66
C PHE A 1044 -47.66 -75.41 -33.51
N SER A 1045 -47.50 -75.60 -34.82
CA SER A 1045 -47.01 -74.55 -35.72
C SER A 1045 -47.97 -73.36 -35.84
N ARG A 1046 -49.28 -73.54 -35.65
CA ARG A 1046 -50.23 -72.41 -35.57
C ARG A 1046 -50.12 -71.66 -34.25
N ARG A 1047 -50.04 -72.35 -33.12
CA ARG A 1047 -49.83 -71.74 -31.80
C ARG A 1047 -48.50 -70.98 -31.75
N LEU A 1048 -47.44 -71.53 -32.35
CA LEU A 1048 -46.14 -70.87 -32.47
C LEU A 1048 -46.23 -69.61 -33.34
N ALA A 1049 -46.76 -69.71 -34.56
CA ALA A 1049 -46.96 -68.55 -35.44
C ALA A 1049 -47.90 -67.48 -34.84
N GLN A 1050 -48.88 -67.88 -34.04
CA GLN A 1050 -49.79 -66.96 -33.32
C GLN A 1050 -49.09 -66.31 -32.12
N SER A 1051 -48.18 -67.02 -31.44
CA SER A 1051 -47.30 -66.48 -30.41
C SER A 1051 -46.32 -65.45 -31.00
N ASP A 1052 -45.64 -65.79 -32.12
CA ASP A 1052 -44.75 -64.86 -32.82
C ASP A 1052 -45.49 -63.62 -33.34
N MET A 1053 -46.73 -63.78 -33.80
CA MET A 1053 -47.57 -62.65 -34.21
C MET A 1053 -47.94 -61.75 -33.03
N LEU A 1054 -48.25 -62.31 -31.86
CA LEU A 1054 -48.52 -61.55 -30.63
C LEU A 1054 -47.26 -60.84 -30.11
N LEU A 1055 -46.11 -61.51 -30.12
CA LEU A 1055 -44.81 -60.93 -29.74
C LEU A 1055 -44.40 -59.80 -30.70
N SER A 1056 -44.66 -59.96 -32.00
CA SER A 1056 -44.44 -58.90 -33.01
C SER A 1056 -45.38 -57.72 -32.81
N HIS A 1057 -46.64 -57.96 -32.43
CA HIS A 1057 -47.61 -56.91 -32.13
C HIS A 1057 -47.22 -56.13 -30.87
N ALA A 1058 -46.86 -56.84 -29.78
CA ALA A 1058 -46.39 -56.23 -28.53
C ALA A 1058 -45.12 -55.39 -28.73
N ARG A 1059 -44.15 -55.88 -29.52
CA ARG A 1059 -42.95 -55.09 -29.89
C ARG A 1059 -43.33 -53.81 -30.64
N HIS A 1060 -44.27 -53.87 -31.58
CA HIS A 1060 -44.75 -52.68 -32.29
C HIS A 1060 -45.55 -51.72 -31.41
N GLU A 1061 -46.35 -52.19 -30.43
CA GLU A 1061 -46.99 -51.32 -29.44
C GLU A 1061 -45.95 -50.60 -28.56
N HIS A 1062 -44.93 -51.32 -28.07
CA HIS A 1062 -43.83 -50.71 -27.32
C HIS A 1062 -43.13 -49.62 -28.15
N SER A 1063 -42.73 -49.88 -29.39
CA SER A 1063 -42.14 -48.85 -30.27
C SER A 1063 -43.05 -47.64 -30.46
N ARG A 1064 -44.37 -47.84 -30.56
CA ARG A 1064 -45.36 -46.77 -30.73
C ARG A 1064 -45.57 -45.92 -29.47
N ASN A 1065 -45.45 -46.53 -28.30
CA ASN A 1065 -45.52 -45.87 -27.00
C ASN A 1065 -44.25 -45.07 -26.66
N HIS A 1066 -43.06 -45.52 -27.10
CA HIS A 1066 -41.84 -44.71 -26.98
C HIS A 1066 -41.87 -43.49 -27.93
N ALA A 1067 -42.29 -43.67 -29.19
CA ALA A 1067 -42.38 -42.58 -30.16
C ALA A 1067 -43.35 -41.45 -29.75
N SER A 1068 -44.36 -41.75 -28.93
CA SER A 1068 -45.35 -40.78 -28.43
C SER A 1068 -44.96 -40.09 -27.12
N ARG A 1069 -43.85 -40.48 -26.48
CA ARG A 1069 -43.32 -39.85 -25.26
C ARG A 1069 -42.23 -38.81 -25.54
N SER A 1070 -41.59 -38.88 -26.71
CA SER A 1070 -40.44 -38.03 -27.13
C SER A 1070 -40.80 -36.60 -27.57
N SER A 1071 -42.07 -36.19 -27.52
CA SER A 1071 -42.58 -34.96 -28.16
C SER A 1071 -43.34 -34.02 -27.20
N ARG A 1072 -43.01 -34.04 -25.89
CA ARG A 1072 -43.79 -33.32 -24.87
C ARG A 1072 -43.01 -32.61 -23.75
N THR A 1073 -41.78 -32.15 -24.01
CA THR A 1073 -40.93 -31.42 -23.03
C THR A 1073 -40.25 -30.17 -23.63
N HIS A 1074 -41.01 -29.34 -24.35
CA HIS A 1074 -40.55 -27.99 -24.72
C HIS A 1074 -41.73 -26.99 -24.77
N HIS A 1075 -42.08 -26.44 -23.61
CA HIS A 1075 -43.11 -25.40 -23.46
C HIS A 1075 -42.81 -24.40 -22.32
N GLY A 1076 -41.57 -23.92 -22.31
CA GLY A 1076 -41.17 -22.57 -21.90
C GLY A 1076 -41.32 -22.10 -20.45
N ARG A 1077 -40.45 -21.16 -20.09
CA ARG A 1077 -40.92 -19.84 -19.65
C ARG A 1077 -39.89 -18.76 -19.96
N HIS A 1078 -40.39 -17.58 -20.34
CA HIS A 1078 -39.66 -16.35 -20.07
C HIS A 1078 -39.63 -16.15 -18.55
N ARG A 1079 -38.46 -15.83 -17.99
CA ARG A 1079 -38.25 -14.43 -17.63
C ARG A 1079 -36.86 -13.99 -18.04
#